data_AF-A0A9K3LWL8-F1
#
_entry.id   AF-A0A9K3LWL8-F1
#
_cell.length_a   1.000
_cell.length_b   1.000
_cell.length_c   1.000
_cell.angle_alpha   90.00
_cell.angle_beta   90.00
_cell.angle_gamma   90.00
#
_symmetry.space_group_name_H-M   'P 1'
#
loop_
_entity.id
_entity.type
_entity.pdbx_description
1 polymer ?
#
loop_
_entity_poly.entity_id
_entity_poly.type
_entity_poly.pdbx_seq_one_letter_code
_entity_poly.pdbx_strand_id
1 'polypeptide(L)'
;MQALPSSDPTESTGNGPIAVHNGNEHDVRAGVDDHSDVANEELLVVWQGIALLTADCMGVGVLGLPNDIKSLGYVAGFTFLLGNFPINYYAGNLLSVLALDLEHQHKEQHRIHHGHDDDDDVNEDNVIPTTESTPNGLELAERSSPQHSETFPVPSSSHINSPTKCRRKSNEGKNESLQTNEENDVDSDYFKQHCGEEVGNFEDEIADDDHDLKTTQLSLSAFSAPPTNITKDLINITEVTFYPSSGVATTIVKVIFYINLFLVLGDYVLVMGRSISAVFADQICLPSAGAIASFLMFGLCQFRTMANLGRSVSLASLLALLVVLIQCLFHHRMGSPTGDTDTIDDGDIEMDDGIWGKFSSLAGIGFAVGSQKLFLNIRNELRQRDQASKVLAGSLGVYGVAYVAVILLAGPDPPSFLFDSIPEGWNRRLAGLLLWFHVAVSYAINSQALCASLDQLFVRRSYSSSTPFWSKTHPATRWFTLTLAVSLSSYVVSNAIPFFKALVGLIGALTSVPLSLTLPAILHRQALRLSLFLPDWSCASTDSRRSFSLQLGMCLVPMVRPYLLLLFVLSRMVTGFQPLRELDLPASTSHRLSTRDNPFRDVDIDIEKARDYANHFGKYPIKDVEKMRDDLHAHRIQSMVMTEPFPTAPEAIFEEKALEDELNLQLSLLQEEFPEPYLFSQTMEPDGIAELPHMKEVTPAEMKLEEEKKVALLEEMAEEGVLESLAICSIIGLLMFGPQLF
;
A
#
# COMPACT_ATOMS: atom_id res chain seq x y z
N MET A 1 1.03 64.83 19.15
CA MET A 1 0.74 66.27 19.33
C MET A 1 -0.76 66.43 19.12
N GLN A 2 -1.47 66.94 20.13
CA GLN A 2 -2.94 67.03 20.28
C GLN A 2 -3.67 65.69 20.55
N ALA A 3 -4.71 65.59 21.36
CA ALA A 3 -5.09 66.11 22.69
C ALA A 3 -6.38 65.32 23.08
N LEU A 4 -6.54 65.04 24.38
CA LEU A 4 -7.69 64.47 25.13
C LEU A 4 -9.06 65.15 24.78
N PRO A 5 -10.27 64.73 25.26
CA PRO A 5 -10.52 63.98 26.51
C PRO A 5 -11.74 63.00 26.60
N SER A 6 -11.68 62.25 27.70
CA SER A 6 -12.70 61.60 28.56
C SER A 6 -14.20 61.89 28.40
N SER A 7 -15.00 60.83 28.59
CA SER A 7 -16.26 60.88 29.37
C SER A 7 -16.70 59.48 29.82
N ASP A 8 -16.60 59.21 31.12
CA ASP A 8 -17.45 58.32 31.94
C ASP A 8 -18.67 59.14 32.46
N PRO A 9 -19.66 58.63 33.22
CA PRO A 9 -20.14 57.24 33.47
C PRO A 9 -21.70 57.14 33.46
N THR A 10 -22.28 55.96 33.79
CA THR A 10 -23.51 55.70 34.61
C THR A 10 -24.06 54.29 34.28
N GLU A 11 -24.03 53.29 35.17
CA GLU A 11 -24.86 53.06 36.37
C GLU A 11 -26.30 52.57 36.06
N SER A 12 -26.57 51.26 36.25
CA SER A 12 -27.73 50.69 36.99
C SER A 12 -27.69 49.14 36.88
N THR A 13 -27.29 48.40 37.91
CA THR A 13 -28.15 47.78 38.95
C THR A 13 -29.29 46.89 38.42
N GLY A 14 -29.24 45.60 38.75
CA GLY A 14 -30.32 44.64 38.47
C GLY A 14 -30.03 43.22 38.93
N ASN A 15 -29.95 43.01 40.26
CA ASN A 15 -29.98 41.69 40.89
C ASN A 15 -31.39 41.05 40.76
N GLY A 16 -31.45 39.74 40.51
CA GLY A 16 -32.65 38.92 40.74
C GLY A 16 -32.49 37.45 40.28
N PRO A 17 -33.13 36.47 40.95
CA PRO A 17 -32.43 35.27 41.42
C PRO A 17 -32.88 33.92 40.82
N ILE A 18 -31.99 32.93 40.98
CA ILE A 18 -32.19 31.51 41.33
C ILE A 18 -33.51 30.85 40.92
N ALA A 19 -33.41 29.82 40.06
CA ALA A 19 -34.30 28.66 40.13
C ALA A 19 -33.53 27.37 39.75
N VAL A 20 -33.30 26.56 40.79
CA VAL A 20 -32.91 25.15 40.74
C VAL A 20 -34.09 24.36 40.16
N HIS A 21 -33.85 23.52 39.15
CA HIS A 21 -34.80 22.46 38.79
C HIS A 21 -34.05 21.15 38.56
N ASN A 22 -34.25 20.23 39.50
CA ASN A 22 -33.98 18.80 39.39
C ASN A 22 -35.05 18.13 38.52
N GLY A 23 -34.64 17.02 37.87
CA GLY A 23 -35.51 15.87 37.57
C GLY A 23 -35.87 15.67 36.10
N ASN A 24 -35.22 14.70 35.45
CA ASN A 24 -35.85 13.44 35.05
C ASN A 24 -34.91 12.62 34.15
N GLU A 25 -34.48 11.47 34.67
CA GLU A 25 -34.05 10.33 33.87
C GLU A 25 -35.24 9.83 33.06
N HIS A 26 -35.14 9.91 31.74
CA HIS A 26 -36.00 9.19 30.81
C HIS A 26 -35.13 8.48 29.79
N ASP A 27 -35.39 7.18 29.64
CA ASP A 27 -34.95 6.29 28.57
C ASP A 27 -34.65 7.00 27.24
N VAL A 28 -33.37 7.04 26.85
CA VAL A 28 -32.95 7.30 25.47
C VAL A 28 -32.31 6.02 24.93
N ARG A 29 -33.16 5.08 24.54
CA ARG A 29 -32.81 3.89 23.77
C ARG A 29 -33.53 3.96 22.42
N ALA A 30 -33.07 4.83 21.53
CA ALA A 30 -33.37 4.84 20.09
C ALA A 30 -32.56 5.96 19.40
N GLY A 31 -31.53 5.60 18.63
CA GLY A 31 -30.78 6.55 17.81
C GLY A 31 -29.32 6.17 17.57
N VAL A 32 -29.03 4.92 17.20
CA VAL A 32 -27.65 4.47 16.87
C VAL A 32 -27.42 4.35 15.35
N ASP A 33 -28.43 4.58 14.50
CA ASP A 33 -28.32 4.22 13.08
C ASP A 33 -28.00 5.36 12.09
N ASP A 34 -27.88 6.62 12.53
CA ASP A 34 -27.78 7.77 11.59
C ASP A 34 -26.34 8.26 11.29
N HIS A 35 -25.31 7.62 11.85
CA HIS A 35 -23.91 8.01 11.59
C HIS A 35 -23.29 7.37 10.34
N SER A 36 -23.95 6.39 9.71
CA SER A 36 -23.42 5.70 8.52
C SER A 36 -23.61 6.49 7.21
N ASP A 37 -24.57 7.42 7.16
CA ASP A 37 -24.87 8.16 5.92
C ASP A 37 -23.88 9.30 5.63
N VAL A 38 -23.31 9.92 6.66
CA VAL A 38 -22.34 11.03 6.48
C VAL A 38 -21.00 10.53 5.91
N ALA A 39 -20.57 9.32 6.28
CA ALA A 39 -19.32 8.74 5.77
C ALA A 39 -19.39 8.35 4.28
N ASN A 40 -20.60 8.12 3.74
CA ASN A 40 -20.80 7.69 2.36
C ASN A 40 -20.68 8.83 1.33
N GLU A 41 -20.83 10.09 1.74
CA GLU A 41 -20.70 11.25 0.84
C GLU A 41 -19.24 11.61 0.51
N GLU A 42 -18.28 11.09 1.27
CA GLU A 42 -16.85 11.40 1.11
C GLU A 42 -16.10 10.44 0.16
N LEU A 43 -16.74 9.37 -0.31
CA LEU A 43 -16.10 8.39 -1.20
C LEU A 43 -16.04 8.86 -2.67
N LEU A 44 -14.95 8.53 -3.36
CA LEU A 44 -14.71 8.91 -4.76
C LEU A 44 -15.65 8.17 -5.72
N VAL A 45 -16.26 8.91 -6.64
CA VAL A 45 -16.95 8.31 -7.81
C VAL A 45 -15.96 7.97 -8.92
N VAL A 46 -16.32 7.07 -9.82
CA VAL A 46 -15.44 6.56 -10.90
C VAL A 46 -14.74 7.67 -11.68
N TRP A 47 -15.47 8.70 -12.13
CA TRP A 47 -14.86 9.76 -12.91
C TRP A 47 -13.83 10.57 -12.10
N GLN A 48 -14.06 10.76 -10.79
CA GLN A 48 -13.11 11.45 -9.91
C GLN A 48 -11.85 10.60 -9.74
N GLY A 49 -12.01 9.30 -9.57
CA GLY A 49 -10.88 8.36 -9.56
C GLY A 49 -10.09 8.41 -10.88
N ILE A 50 -10.78 8.47 -12.03
CA ILE A 50 -10.13 8.61 -13.35
C ILE A 50 -9.33 9.91 -13.41
N ALA A 51 -9.93 11.04 -13.05
CA ALA A 51 -9.28 12.35 -13.10
C ALA A 51 -8.08 12.42 -12.15
N LEU A 52 -8.21 11.88 -10.93
CA LEU A 52 -7.15 11.86 -9.92
C LEU A 52 -5.97 11.00 -10.36
N LEU A 53 -6.24 9.77 -10.84
CA LEU A 53 -5.21 8.86 -11.34
C LEU A 53 -4.55 9.42 -12.61
N THR A 54 -5.32 10.03 -13.52
CA THR A 54 -4.79 10.72 -14.70
C THR A 54 -3.90 11.89 -14.29
N ALA A 55 -4.29 12.71 -13.31
CA ALA A 55 -3.49 13.86 -12.89
C ALA A 55 -2.16 13.45 -12.22
N ASP A 56 -2.14 12.32 -11.51
CA ASP A 56 -0.91 11.79 -10.90
C ASP A 56 0.02 11.17 -11.96
N CYS A 57 -0.53 10.35 -12.87
CA CYS A 57 0.26 9.68 -13.92
C CYS A 57 0.70 10.62 -15.04
N MET A 58 -0.18 11.54 -15.48
CA MET A 58 0.11 12.58 -16.47
C MET A 58 0.87 13.70 -15.76
N GLY A 59 2.03 13.38 -15.19
CA GLY A 59 2.90 14.32 -14.50
C GLY A 59 4.09 14.71 -15.38
N VAL A 60 5.25 14.83 -14.73
CA VAL A 60 6.54 15.16 -15.36
C VAL A 60 6.95 14.21 -16.48
N GLY A 61 6.52 12.93 -16.45
CA GLY A 61 6.87 11.93 -17.48
C GLY A 61 6.46 12.31 -18.91
N VAL A 62 5.35 13.05 -19.08
CA VAL A 62 4.91 13.49 -20.41
C VAL A 62 5.87 14.50 -21.06
N LEU A 63 6.64 15.24 -20.26
CA LEU A 63 7.54 16.28 -20.73
C LEU A 63 8.82 15.72 -21.35
N GLY A 64 9.23 14.49 -21.01
CA GLY A 64 10.36 13.79 -21.63
C GLY A 64 9.97 12.85 -22.77
N LEU A 65 8.68 12.46 -22.82
CA LEU A 65 8.21 11.38 -23.66
C LEU A 65 8.50 11.57 -25.17
N PRO A 66 8.32 12.76 -25.78
CA PRO A 66 8.65 12.94 -27.20
C PRO A 66 10.13 12.67 -27.51
N ASN A 67 11.05 13.08 -26.63
CA ASN A 67 12.47 12.85 -26.81
C ASN A 67 12.84 11.37 -26.66
N ASP A 68 12.23 10.67 -25.70
CA ASP A 68 12.46 9.23 -25.53
C ASP A 68 12.00 8.43 -26.76
N ILE A 69 10.86 8.82 -27.36
CA ILE A 69 10.38 8.22 -28.61
C ILE A 69 11.33 8.51 -29.78
N LYS A 70 11.88 9.73 -29.86
CA LYS A 70 12.90 10.09 -30.86
C LYS A 70 14.16 9.23 -30.68
N SER A 71 14.72 9.18 -29.47
CA SER A 71 15.96 8.43 -29.16
C SER A 71 15.83 6.92 -29.42
N LEU A 72 14.67 6.34 -29.12
CA LEU A 72 14.40 4.94 -29.41
C LEU A 72 14.09 4.68 -30.90
N GLY A 73 13.70 5.73 -31.63
CA GLY A 73 13.20 5.70 -32.99
C GLY A 73 11.67 5.59 -33.01
N TYR A 74 11.01 6.48 -33.76
CA TYR A 74 9.55 6.65 -33.76
C TYR A 74 8.76 5.34 -33.81
N VAL A 75 9.09 4.43 -34.74
CA VAL A 75 8.36 3.17 -34.89
C VAL A 75 8.51 2.30 -33.65
N ALA A 76 9.74 2.10 -33.16
CA ALA A 76 10.01 1.29 -31.97
C ALA A 76 9.42 1.92 -30.71
N GLY A 77 9.58 3.24 -30.55
CA GLY A 77 9.03 4.02 -29.45
C GLY A 77 7.51 3.97 -29.38
N PHE A 78 6.81 4.24 -30.48
CA PHE A 78 5.34 4.15 -30.51
C PHE A 78 4.85 2.72 -30.26
N THR A 79 5.52 1.72 -30.84
CA THR A 79 5.18 0.32 -30.62
C THR A 79 5.33 -0.05 -29.13
N PHE A 80 6.44 0.38 -28.50
CA PHE A 80 6.68 0.15 -27.09
C PHE A 80 5.66 0.88 -26.22
N LEU A 81 5.41 2.17 -26.47
CA LEU A 81 4.42 2.96 -25.74
C LEU A 81 3.01 2.33 -25.82
N LEU A 82 2.54 2.05 -27.04
CA LEU A 82 1.21 1.47 -27.26
C LEU A 82 1.09 0.06 -26.69
N GLY A 83 2.16 -0.72 -26.73
CA GLY A 83 2.22 -2.04 -26.09
C GLY A 83 2.20 -1.97 -24.56
N ASN A 84 2.74 -0.92 -23.95
CA ASN A 84 2.77 -0.76 -22.50
C ASN A 84 1.39 -0.44 -21.91
N PHE A 85 0.49 0.25 -22.60
CA PHE A 85 -0.86 0.53 -22.06
C PHE A 85 -1.67 -0.73 -21.69
N PRO A 86 -1.87 -1.72 -22.59
CA PRO A 86 -2.60 -2.94 -22.25
C PRO A 86 -1.85 -3.80 -21.21
N ILE A 87 -0.51 -3.80 -21.23
CA ILE A 87 0.29 -4.49 -20.21
C ILE A 87 0.07 -3.86 -18.83
N ASN A 88 0.12 -2.52 -18.74
CA ASN A 88 -0.12 -1.80 -17.50
C ASN A 88 -1.56 -1.98 -16.99
N TYR A 89 -2.55 -1.95 -17.90
CA TYR A 89 -3.94 -2.27 -17.59
C TYR A 89 -4.05 -3.67 -16.98
N TYR A 90 -3.46 -4.67 -17.63
CA TYR A 90 -3.48 -6.05 -17.16
C TYR A 90 -2.82 -6.19 -15.78
N ALA A 91 -1.62 -5.61 -15.58
CA ALA A 91 -0.91 -5.65 -14.31
C ALA A 91 -1.70 -4.99 -13.16
N GLY A 92 -2.31 -3.82 -13.40
CA GLY A 92 -3.14 -3.18 -12.39
C GLY A 92 -4.45 -3.94 -12.14
N ASN A 93 -5.04 -4.58 -13.16
CA ASN A 93 -6.19 -5.45 -12.97
C ASN A 93 -5.86 -6.68 -12.13
N LEU A 94 -4.67 -7.30 -12.29
CA LEU A 94 -4.20 -8.38 -11.43
C LEU A 94 -4.12 -7.94 -9.96
N LEU A 95 -3.57 -6.75 -9.69
CA LEU A 95 -3.56 -6.20 -8.33
C LEU A 95 -4.98 -5.98 -7.79
N SER A 96 -5.89 -5.46 -8.62
CA SER A 96 -7.28 -5.23 -8.20
C SER A 96 -8.01 -6.51 -7.86
N VAL A 97 -7.84 -7.56 -8.66
CA VAL A 97 -8.45 -8.88 -8.43
C VAL A 97 -7.87 -9.51 -7.17
N LEU A 98 -6.54 -9.54 -7.06
CA LEU A 98 -5.86 -10.06 -5.86
C LEU A 98 -6.35 -9.36 -4.59
N ALA A 99 -6.47 -8.04 -4.62
CA ALA A 99 -6.95 -7.29 -3.48
C ALA A 99 -8.42 -7.59 -3.13
N LEU A 100 -9.28 -7.85 -4.12
CA LEU A 100 -10.67 -8.26 -3.85
C LEU A 100 -10.72 -9.68 -3.26
N ASP A 101 -9.89 -10.60 -3.75
CA ASP A 101 -9.83 -11.97 -3.26
C ASP A 101 -9.34 -12.02 -1.80
N LEU A 102 -8.30 -11.26 -1.45
CA LEU A 102 -7.81 -11.14 -0.08
C LEU A 102 -8.86 -10.53 0.86
N GLU A 103 -9.59 -9.51 0.42
CA GLU A 103 -10.69 -8.92 1.19
C GLU A 103 -11.85 -9.92 1.39
N HIS A 104 -12.14 -10.77 0.41
CA HIS A 104 -13.16 -11.80 0.52
C HIS A 104 -12.75 -12.88 1.53
N GLN A 105 -11.52 -13.39 1.42
CA GLN A 105 -10.96 -14.40 2.33
C GLN A 105 -10.99 -13.92 3.78
N HIS A 106 -10.59 -12.67 4.03
CA HIS A 106 -10.62 -12.10 5.38
C HIS A 106 -12.04 -12.01 5.95
N LYS A 107 -13.02 -11.61 5.12
CA LYS A 107 -14.44 -11.56 5.53
C LYS A 107 -15.00 -12.94 5.85
N GLU A 108 -14.62 -13.95 5.08
CA GLU A 108 -15.06 -15.33 5.28
C GLU A 108 -14.48 -15.91 6.57
N GLN A 109 -13.18 -15.69 6.83
CA GLN A 109 -12.54 -16.07 8.09
C GLN A 109 -13.20 -15.39 9.30
N HIS A 110 -13.52 -14.10 9.20
CA HIS A 110 -14.22 -13.38 10.25
C HIS A 110 -15.65 -13.90 10.49
N ARG A 111 -16.35 -14.36 9.45
CA ARG A 111 -17.68 -14.98 9.59
C ARG A 111 -17.61 -16.33 10.27
N ILE A 112 -16.61 -17.15 9.96
CA ILE A 112 -16.41 -18.45 10.60
C ILE A 112 -16.13 -18.25 12.09
N HIS A 113 -15.33 -17.24 12.44
CA HIS A 113 -14.95 -17.02 13.84
C HIS A 113 -16.10 -16.50 14.71
N HIS A 114 -16.95 -15.62 14.16
CA HIS A 114 -18.09 -15.05 14.90
C HIS A 114 -19.40 -15.83 14.77
N GLY A 115 -19.59 -16.58 13.68
CA GLY A 115 -20.82 -17.36 13.48
C GLY A 115 -20.99 -18.51 14.48
N HIS A 116 -19.94 -18.86 15.23
CA HIS A 116 -20.02 -19.86 16.28
C HIS A 116 -20.66 -19.31 17.57
N ASP A 117 -20.61 -18.00 17.81
CA ASP A 117 -21.09 -17.40 19.07
C ASP A 117 -22.59 -17.07 19.06
N ASP A 118 -23.21 -16.92 17.88
CA ASP A 118 -24.61 -16.49 17.75
C ASP A 118 -25.63 -17.67 17.69
N ASP A 119 -25.17 -18.90 17.44
CA ASP A 119 -26.06 -20.07 17.31
C ASP A 119 -26.34 -20.79 18.65
N ASP A 120 -25.61 -20.48 19.72
CA ASP A 120 -25.78 -21.12 21.04
C ASP A 120 -26.84 -20.44 21.95
N ASP A 121 -27.38 -19.28 21.55
CA ASP A 121 -28.42 -18.56 22.33
C ASP A 121 -29.86 -18.81 21.81
N VAL A 122 -30.06 -19.73 20.86
CA VAL A 122 -31.39 -20.13 20.38
C VAL A 122 -31.91 -21.36 21.12
N ASN A 123 -32.29 -21.14 22.37
CA ASN A 123 -33.55 -21.61 22.96
C ASN A 123 -33.74 -23.14 23.10
N GLU A 124 -33.08 -23.74 24.10
CA GLU A 124 -33.37 -25.09 24.63
C GLU A 124 -34.53 -25.10 25.67
N ASP A 125 -35.52 -24.19 25.56
CA ASP A 125 -36.67 -24.15 26.48
C ASP A 125 -37.99 -23.84 25.72
N ASN A 126 -38.61 -24.87 25.13
CA ASN A 126 -40.08 -25.11 25.08
C ASN A 126 -40.46 -26.14 23.99
N VAL A 127 -40.40 -27.44 24.32
CA VAL A 127 -41.18 -28.48 23.62
C VAL A 127 -42.08 -29.18 24.63
N ILE A 128 -43.34 -28.72 24.71
CA ILE A 128 -44.43 -29.40 25.41
C ILE A 128 -44.99 -30.51 24.49
N PRO A 129 -45.08 -31.77 24.95
CA PRO A 129 -45.67 -32.84 24.16
C PRO A 129 -47.19 -32.75 24.21
N THR A 130 -47.86 -32.64 23.07
CA THR A 130 -49.31 -32.86 22.96
C THR A 130 -49.60 -34.06 22.07
N THR A 131 -50.30 -35.00 22.68
CA THR A 131 -50.86 -36.24 22.13
C THR A 131 -52.21 -36.00 21.45
N GLU A 132 -52.66 -37.00 20.66
CA GLU A 132 -53.99 -37.21 20.04
C GLU A 132 -54.17 -36.65 18.61
N SER A 133 -54.87 -37.26 17.64
CA SER A 133 -55.32 -38.64 17.36
C SER A 133 -56.04 -38.63 15.98
N THR A 134 -55.61 -39.49 15.05
CA THR A 134 -56.41 -40.25 14.03
C THR A 134 -57.24 -39.47 12.95
N PRO A 135 -57.90 -40.16 11.97
CA PRO A 135 -57.33 -40.43 10.62
C PRO A 135 -58.29 -40.07 9.45
N ASN A 136 -57.82 -40.16 8.19
CA ASN A 136 -58.55 -40.52 6.94
C ASN A 136 -57.68 -40.09 5.73
N GLY A 137 -57.22 -40.99 4.86
CA GLY A 137 -57.96 -41.44 3.65
C GLY A 137 -57.32 -40.77 2.41
N LEU A 138 -56.36 -41.40 1.72
CA LEU A 138 -56.56 -42.30 0.56
C LEU A 138 -57.10 -41.56 -0.68
N GLU A 139 -56.24 -41.16 -1.62
CA GLU A 139 -56.46 -41.40 -3.07
C GLU A 139 -55.22 -41.15 -3.95
N LEU A 140 -55.00 -42.06 -4.89
CA LEU A 140 -54.04 -42.05 -5.99
C LEU A 140 -54.49 -41.13 -7.14
N ALA A 141 -53.52 -40.57 -7.89
CA ALA A 141 -53.42 -40.56 -9.37
C ALA A 141 -52.29 -39.59 -9.77
N GLU A 142 -51.17 -40.00 -10.35
CA GLU A 142 -50.93 -40.51 -11.72
C GLU A 142 -51.05 -39.43 -12.83
N ARG A 143 -49.91 -39.22 -13.53
CA ARG A 143 -49.75 -38.66 -14.90
C ARG A 143 -50.08 -37.16 -15.09
N SER A 144 -49.44 -36.38 -15.95
CA SER A 144 -48.53 -36.61 -17.07
C SER A 144 -48.04 -35.25 -17.60
N SER A 145 -46.79 -35.17 -18.05
CA SER A 145 -46.33 -34.16 -19.03
C SER A 145 -47.08 -34.32 -20.36
N PRO A 146 -47.15 -33.26 -21.20
CA PRO A 146 -46.28 -33.29 -22.37
C PRO A 146 -45.73 -31.92 -22.82
N GLN A 147 -44.79 -32.05 -23.76
CA GLN A 147 -43.95 -31.05 -24.42
C GLN A 147 -44.71 -30.06 -25.34
N HIS A 148 -43.96 -29.00 -25.66
CA HIS A 148 -43.67 -28.47 -27.02
C HIS A 148 -44.35 -27.18 -27.53
N SER A 149 -43.45 -26.25 -27.91
CA SER A 149 -43.50 -25.29 -29.04
C SER A 149 -44.49 -24.13 -28.88
N GLU A 150 -44.30 -22.94 -29.43
CA GLU A 150 -43.25 -22.16 -30.08
C GLU A 150 -43.88 -20.74 -30.19
N THR A 151 -43.11 -19.77 -30.68
CA THR A 151 -43.56 -18.52 -31.32
C THR A 151 -44.02 -17.31 -30.46
N PHE A 152 -43.11 -16.32 -30.43
CA PHE A 152 -43.35 -14.86 -30.37
C PHE A 152 -44.33 -14.39 -31.47
N PRO A 153 -45.10 -13.28 -31.31
CA PRO A 153 -44.52 -11.92 -31.34
C PRO A 153 -45.22 -10.81 -30.52
N VAL A 154 -44.41 -9.78 -30.21
CA VAL A 154 -44.66 -8.31 -30.16
C VAL A 154 -46.01 -7.81 -29.59
N PRO A 155 -45.95 -6.77 -28.74
CA PRO A 155 -46.85 -5.65 -28.99
C PRO A 155 -46.15 -4.28 -29.00
N SER A 156 -46.66 -3.49 -29.93
CA SER A 156 -46.39 -2.11 -30.22
C SER A 156 -47.06 -1.16 -29.22
N SER A 157 -46.41 -0.02 -29.03
CA SER A 157 -46.98 1.33 -28.93
C SER A 157 -47.75 1.80 -27.67
N SER A 158 -47.39 3.05 -27.34
CA SER A 158 -48.18 4.12 -26.72
C SER A 158 -48.59 3.94 -25.26
N HIS A 159 -48.01 4.77 -24.38
CA HIS A 159 -48.80 5.80 -23.70
C HIS A 159 -47.91 6.93 -23.17
N ILE A 160 -48.20 8.11 -23.71
CA ILE A 160 -47.84 9.44 -23.21
C ILE A 160 -48.46 9.62 -21.82
N ASN A 161 -47.71 10.13 -20.84
CA ASN A 161 -48.25 11.01 -19.79
C ASN A 161 -47.12 11.77 -19.07
N SER A 162 -47.17 13.10 -19.20
CA SER A 162 -46.49 14.09 -18.38
C SER A 162 -47.28 14.34 -17.08
N PRO A 163 -46.66 14.90 -16.03
CA PRO A 163 -47.17 16.19 -15.54
C PRO A 163 -46.03 17.15 -15.12
N THR A 164 -46.01 18.39 -15.64
CA THR A 164 -46.41 19.65 -14.93
C THR A 164 -45.84 19.79 -13.50
N LYS A 165 -44.74 20.51 -13.31
CA LYS A 165 -44.63 21.98 -13.13
C LYS A 165 -45.34 22.48 -11.86
N CYS A 166 -44.57 22.63 -10.78
CA CYS A 166 -44.95 23.48 -9.64
C CYS A 166 -43.93 24.61 -9.46
N ARG A 167 -44.49 25.79 -9.17
CA ARG A 167 -43.92 27.14 -9.29
C ARG A 167 -43.90 27.72 -7.89
N ARG A 168 -42.75 28.20 -7.40
CA ARG A 168 -42.72 29.19 -6.31
C ARG A 168 -41.58 30.19 -6.51
N LYS A 169 -41.98 31.44 -6.75
CA LYS A 169 -41.16 32.67 -6.68
C LYS A 169 -41.02 33.06 -5.20
N SER A 170 -39.79 33.32 -4.73
CA SER A 170 -39.10 34.62 -4.57
C SER A 170 -39.51 35.43 -3.34
N ASN A 171 -38.50 35.75 -2.52
CA ASN A 171 -38.21 37.00 -1.80
C ASN A 171 -36.78 36.76 -1.24
N GLU A 172 -35.69 37.37 -1.68
CA GLU A 172 -35.29 38.78 -1.88
C GLU A 172 -35.16 39.59 -0.57
N GLY A 173 -33.92 40.04 -0.28
CA GLY A 173 -33.48 40.83 0.89
C GLY A 173 -32.12 40.34 1.40
N LYS A 174 -30.94 40.67 0.84
CA LYS A 174 -30.14 41.93 0.80
C LYS A 174 -29.46 42.33 2.13
N ASN A 175 -28.19 42.72 1.99
CA ASN A 175 -27.25 43.45 2.87
C ASN A 175 -26.37 42.63 3.83
N GLU A 176 -25.04 42.65 3.61
CA GLU A 176 -23.98 43.44 4.32
C GLU A 176 -23.56 42.72 5.62
N SER A 177 -22.34 42.67 6.12
CA SER A 177 -20.98 43.14 5.80
C SER A 177 -20.06 42.48 6.86
N LEU A 178 -18.75 42.42 6.57
CA LEU A 178 -17.61 42.35 7.51
C LEU A 178 -17.91 42.36 9.03
N GLN A 179 -17.33 41.43 9.80
CA GLN A 179 -16.16 41.69 10.66
C GLN A 179 -15.76 40.46 11.49
N THR A 180 -14.46 40.24 11.51
CA THR A 180 -13.66 39.44 12.43
C THR A 180 -13.82 39.95 13.86
N ASN A 181 -13.96 39.05 14.84
CA ASN A 181 -13.64 39.35 16.23
C ASN A 181 -12.85 38.19 16.86
N GLU A 182 -11.76 38.62 17.48
CA GLU A 182 -10.82 37.90 18.33
C GLU A 182 -11.49 37.45 19.64
N GLU A 183 -11.11 36.27 20.14
CA GLU A 183 -11.14 35.89 21.56
C GLU A 183 -9.70 35.53 21.92
N ASN A 184 -8.99 36.37 22.67
CA ASN A 184 -8.94 36.48 24.14
C ASN A 184 -8.08 35.40 24.81
N ASP A 185 -6.91 35.85 25.24
CA ASP A 185 -6.04 35.28 26.27
C ASP A 185 -6.79 35.13 27.60
N VAL A 186 -6.55 34.01 28.31
CA VAL A 186 -6.63 33.95 29.77
C VAL A 186 -5.48 33.09 30.31
N ASP A 187 -4.80 33.68 31.28
CA ASP A 187 -3.75 33.17 32.16
C ASP A 187 -4.01 31.76 32.73
N SER A 188 -2.94 30.97 32.84
CA SER A 188 -2.90 29.77 33.68
C SER A 188 -1.63 29.77 34.53
N ASP A 189 -1.78 30.23 35.76
CA ASP A 189 -0.84 30.07 36.86
C ASP A 189 -1.42 29.03 37.85
N TYR A 190 -0.54 28.23 38.46
CA TYR A 190 -0.77 27.27 39.56
C TYR A 190 -1.44 25.90 39.26
N PHE A 191 -0.63 24.83 39.24
CA PHE A 191 -0.60 23.85 40.35
C PHE A 191 0.65 22.96 40.30
N LYS A 192 1.21 22.70 41.48
CA LYS A 192 2.44 21.96 41.74
C LYS A 192 2.06 20.78 42.62
N GLN A 193 2.23 19.52 42.18
CA GLN A 193 2.23 18.40 43.12
C GLN A 193 3.03 17.18 42.64
N HIS A 194 3.74 16.63 43.62
CA HIS A 194 4.65 15.48 43.64
C HIS A 194 4.10 14.16 43.09
N CYS A 195 4.98 13.39 42.44
CA CYS A 195 5.21 11.94 42.54
C CYS A 195 6.64 11.72 41.98
N GLY A 196 7.65 11.11 42.62
CA GLY A 196 7.62 9.98 43.54
C GLY A 196 8.13 8.74 42.77
N GLU A 197 9.45 8.63 42.59
CA GLU A 197 10.15 7.48 41.99
C GLU A 197 10.03 6.24 42.86
N GLU A 198 9.67 5.10 42.26
CA GLU A 198 10.01 3.77 42.76
C GLU A 198 11.01 3.12 41.78
N VAL A 199 12.20 2.81 42.30
CA VAL A 199 13.28 2.10 41.61
C VAL A 199 13.38 0.72 42.27
N GLY A 200 13.00 -0.32 41.52
CA GLY A 200 13.30 -1.72 41.86
C GLY A 200 14.58 -2.16 41.15
N ASN A 201 15.57 -2.61 41.91
CA ASN A 201 16.74 -3.33 41.41
C ASN A 201 16.35 -4.73 40.95
N PHE A 202 16.86 -5.17 39.80
CA PHE A 202 16.77 -6.54 39.32
C PHE A 202 18.19 -7.03 39.03
N GLU A 203 18.55 -8.16 39.62
CA GLU A 203 19.80 -8.88 39.42
C GLU A 203 19.74 -9.73 38.13
N ASP A 204 20.91 -9.95 37.53
CA ASP A 204 21.12 -10.71 36.30
C ASP A 204 20.75 -12.20 36.48
N GLU A 205 19.91 -12.74 35.59
CA GLU A 205 19.82 -14.19 35.36
C GLU A 205 19.55 -14.51 33.88
N ILE A 206 20.06 -15.66 33.48
CA ILE A 206 20.45 -16.11 32.14
C ILE A 206 19.22 -16.34 31.23
N ALA A 207 19.24 -15.80 30.00
CA ALA A 207 18.20 -16.00 28.99
C ALA A 207 18.56 -17.16 28.05
N ASP A 208 17.77 -18.23 28.08
CA ASP A 208 17.65 -19.25 27.02
C ASP A 208 16.39 -18.97 26.16
N ASP A 209 16.46 -19.41 24.90
CA ASP A 209 15.59 -19.17 23.74
C ASP A 209 14.06 -19.10 23.98
N ASP A 210 13.46 -17.93 23.69
CA ASP A 210 12.01 -17.69 23.75
C ASP A 210 11.46 -17.02 22.45
N HIS A 211 12.10 -17.32 21.31
CA HIS A 211 11.88 -16.60 20.04
C HIS A 211 10.61 -17.03 19.28
N ASP A 212 9.97 -18.15 19.65
CA ASP A 212 8.82 -18.70 18.90
C ASP A 212 7.45 -18.19 19.40
N LEU A 213 7.30 -17.82 20.67
CA LEU A 213 5.99 -17.45 21.25
C LEU A 213 5.50 -16.06 20.78
N LYS A 214 6.42 -15.10 20.57
CA LYS A 214 6.10 -13.74 20.08
C LYS A 214 5.61 -13.74 18.64
N THR A 215 6.09 -14.67 17.82
CA THR A 215 5.69 -14.79 16.40
C THR A 215 4.21 -15.16 16.27
N THR A 216 3.70 -15.98 17.18
CA THR A 216 2.30 -16.45 17.18
C THR A 216 1.32 -15.40 17.70
N GLN A 217 1.64 -14.59 18.71
CA GLN A 217 0.76 -13.47 19.10
C GLN A 217 0.76 -12.30 18.08
N LEU A 218 1.88 -12.06 17.39
CA LEU A 218 1.90 -11.16 16.23
C LEU A 218 1.02 -11.68 15.07
N SER A 219 0.80 -12.99 14.96
CA SER A 219 -0.08 -13.59 13.94
C SER A 219 -1.56 -13.29 14.18
N LEU A 220 -2.05 -13.38 15.43
CA LEU A 220 -3.45 -13.06 15.76
C LEU A 220 -3.74 -11.55 15.69
N SER A 221 -2.79 -10.70 16.08
CA SER A 221 -2.97 -9.25 16.02
C SER A 221 -2.91 -8.69 14.58
N ALA A 222 -2.19 -9.33 13.66
CA ALA A 222 -2.26 -9.00 12.24
C ALA A 222 -3.64 -9.33 11.63
N PHE A 223 -4.31 -10.37 12.13
CA PHE A 223 -5.67 -10.74 11.73
C PHE A 223 -6.76 -9.89 12.39
N SER A 224 -6.49 -9.22 13.52
CA SER A 224 -7.49 -8.35 14.19
C SER A 224 -7.64 -6.97 13.53
N ALA A 225 -6.76 -6.61 12.60
CA ALA A 225 -6.92 -5.38 11.83
C ALA A 225 -8.21 -5.42 10.99
N PRO A 226 -8.96 -4.30 10.90
CA PRO A 226 -10.18 -4.28 10.11
C PRO A 226 -9.87 -4.62 8.65
N PRO A 227 -10.72 -5.44 7.98
CA PRO A 227 -10.46 -6.02 6.65
C PRO A 227 -10.01 -5.00 5.60
N THR A 228 -10.43 -3.75 5.76
CA THR A 228 -10.18 -2.66 4.82
C THR A 228 -8.73 -2.18 4.80
N ASN A 229 -7.93 -2.46 5.82
CA ASN A 229 -6.55 -1.97 5.94
C ASN A 229 -5.53 -2.90 5.26
N ILE A 230 -5.88 -4.17 5.08
CA ILE A 230 -5.01 -5.22 4.54
C ILE A 230 -4.62 -4.95 3.08
N THR A 231 -5.52 -4.34 2.31
CA THR A 231 -5.33 -4.09 0.87
C THR A 231 -5.16 -2.62 0.56
N LYS A 232 -4.79 -1.82 1.58
CA LYS A 232 -4.71 -0.36 1.47
C LYS A 232 -3.69 0.08 0.43
N ASP A 233 -2.52 -0.56 0.47
CA ASP A 233 -1.39 -0.27 -0.39
C ASP A 233 -0.69 -1.56 -0.86
N LEU A 234 0.31 -1.39 -1.72
CA LEU A 234 1.07 -2.49 -2.30
C LEU A 234 1.91 -3.25 -1.25
N ILE A 235 2.29 -2.55 -0.18
CA ILE A 235 3.11 -3.11 0.90
C ILE A 235 2.27 -4.10 1.71
N ASN A 236 1.05 -3.72 2.11
CA ASN A 236 0.17 -4.56 2.91
C ASN A 236 -0.29 -5.79 2.11
N ILE A 237 -0.58 -5.64 0.81
CA ILE A 237 -0.87 -6.79 -0.06
C ILE A 237 0.33 -7.75 -0.11
N THR A 238 1.54 -7.22 -0.20
CA THR A 238 2.76 -8.04 -0.20
C THR A 238 2.92 -8.77 1.14
N GLU A 239 2.74 -8.07 2.25
CA GLU A 239 2.84 -8.63 3.60
C GLU A 239 1.88 -9.82 3.78
N VAL A 240 0.62 -9.68 3.35
CA VAL A 240 -0.38 -10.76 3.44
C VAL A 240 -0.12 -11.89 2.42
N THR A 241 0.30 -11.56 1.20
CA THR A 241 0.52 -12.57 0.15
C THR A 241 1.73 -13.48 0.45
N PHE A 242 2.74 -12.94 1.13
CA PHE A 242 3.97 -13.66 1.46
C PHE A 242 4.02 -14.21 2.90
N TYR A 243 2.92 -14.08 3.65
CA TYR A 243 2.80 -14.62 5.00
C TYR A 243 2.64 -16.15 4.99
N PRO A 244 3.28 -16.92 5.89
CA PRO A 244 4.26 -16.52 6.92
C PRO A 244 5.72 -16.48 6.42
N SER A 245 5.96 -16.95 5.18
CA SER A 245 7.26 -17.47 4.72
C SER A 245 8.33 -16.43 4.37
N SER A 246 8.08 -15.12 4.28
CA SER A 246 9.18 -14.20 3.94
C SER A 246 8.99 -12.75 4.35
N GLY A 247 9.51 -12.40 5.54
CA GLY A 247 9.83 -11.02 5.89
C GLY A 247 10.72 -10.36 4.84
N VAL A 248 11.65 -11.12 4.25
CA VAL A 248 12.59 -10.64 3.21
C VAL A 248 11.88 -10.10 1.97
N ALA A 249 10.89 -10.80 1.41
CA ALA A 249 10.20 -10.35 0.20
C ALA A 249 9.45 -9.04 0.45
N THR A 250 8.76 -8.95 1.58
CA THR A 250 8.07 -7.74 2.02
C THR A 250 9.06 -6.59 2.23
N THR A 251 10.21 -6.83 2.84
CA THR A 251 11.27 -5.84 3.02
C THR A 251 11.82 -5.34 1.68
N ILE A 252 12.09 -6.23 0.71
CA ILE A 252 12.55 -5.85 -0.63
C ILE A 252 11.52 -4.95 -1.32
N VAL A 253 10.24 -5.32 -1.28
CA VAL A 253 9.17 -4.50 -1.88
C VAL A 253 9.06 -3.15 -1.19
N LYS A 254 9.10 -3.11 0.16
CA LYS A 254 9.13 -1.87 0.95
C LYS A 254 10.28 -0.97 0.50
N VAL A 255 11.51 -1.52 0.40
CA VAL A 255 12.70 -0.77 -0.03
C VAL A 255 12.53 -0.21 -1.45
N ILE A 256 12.12 -1.03 -2.42
CA ILE A 256 11.91 -0.58 -3.81
C ILE A 256 10.83 0.51 -3.87
N PHE A 257 9.73 0.34 -3.14
CA PHE A 257 8.63 1.31 -3.08
C PHE A 257 9.06 2.66 -2.49
N TYR A 258 9.80 2.67 -1.37
CA TYR A 258 10.29 3.91 -0.76
C TYR A 258 11.37 4.59 -1.60
N ILE A 259 12.30 3.83 -2.19
CA ILE A 259 13.29 4.39 -3.13
C ILE A 259 12.56 5.03 -4.32
N ASN A 260 11.52 4.40 -4.85
CA ASN A 260 10.71 4.99 -5.92
C ASN A 260 10.10 6.34 -5.48
N LEU A 261 9.39 6.37 -4.36
CA LEU A 261 8.77 7.59 -3.83
C LEU A 261 9.80 8.70 -3.67
N PHE A 262 10.93 8.38 -3.05
CA PHE A 262 11.99 9.31 -2.78
C PHE A 262 12.59 9.92 -4.06
N LEU A 263 12.94 9.08 -5.04
CA LEU A 263 13.50 9.57 -6.30
C LEU A 263 12.49 10.40 -7.11
N VAL A 264 11.20 9.99 -7.11
CA VAL A 264 10.11 10.77 -7.73
C VAL A 264 9.96 12.14 -7.10
N LEU A 265 10.04 12.25 -5.76
CA LEU A 265 10.02 13.54 -5.08
C LEU A 265 11.24 14.40 -5.43
N GLY A 266 12.42 13.79 -5.63
CA GLY A 266 13.60 14.46 -6.16
C GLY A 266 13.39 15.01 -7.57
N ASP A 267 12.78 14.23 -8.45
CA ASP A 267 12.43 14.66 -9.82
C ASP A 267 11.42 15.82 -9.83
N TYR A 268 10.43 15.77 -8.95
CA TYR A 268 9.51 16.89 -8.75
C TYR A 268 10.23 18.17 -8.32
N VAL A 269 11.17 18.10 -7.36
CA VAL A 269 11.97 19.27 -6.95
C VAL A 269 12.81 19.79 -8.11
N LEU A 270 13.40 18.91 -8.93
CA LEU A 270 14.15 19.30 -10.12
C LEU A 270 13.27 20.08 -11.12
N VAL A 271 12.09 19.55 -11.44
CA VAL A 271 11.14 20.18 -12.36
C VAL A 271 10.59 21.49 -11.79
N MET A 272 10.26 21.53 -10.50
CA MET A 272 9.85 22.76 -9.83
C MET A 272 10.98 23.80 -9.80
N GLY A 273 12.24 23.40 -9.61
CA GLY A 273 13.41 24.28 -9.68
C GLY A 273 13.55 24.93 -11.06
N ARG A 274 13.42 24.14 -12.15
CA ARG A 274 13.41 24.68 -13.52
C ARG A 274 12.22 25.62 -13.76
N SER A 275 11.06 25.27 -13.23
CA SER A 275 9.85 26.08 -13.32
C SER A 275 10.01 27.44 -12.61
N ILE A 276 10.61 27.45 -11.42
CA ILE A 276 10.92 28.68 -10.67
C ILE A 276 11.98 29.50 -11.41
N SER A 277 13.05 28.88 -11.92
CA SER A 277 14.07 29.58 -12.75
C SER A 277 13.40 30.32 -13.91
N ALA A 278 12.50 29.64 -14.62
CA ALA A 278 11.74 30.22 -15.72
C ALA A 278 10.85 31.40 -15.31
N VAL A 279 10.21 31.34 -14.13
CA VAL A 279 9.42 32.46 -13.57
C VAL A 279 10.30 33.69 -13.34
N PHE A 280 11.54 33.51 -12.87
CA PHE A 280 12.51 34.57 -12.63
C PHE A 280 13.38 34.91 -13.86
N ALA A 281 13.00 34.45 -15.05
CA ALA A 281 13.75 34.65 -16.29
C ALA A 281 15.24 34.28 -16.16
N ASP A 282 15.49 33.12 -15.56
CA ASP A 282 16.81 32.49 -15.43
C ASP A 282 17.86 33.35 -14.71
N GLN A 283 17.42 34.34 -13.91
CA GLN A 283 18.30 35.15 -13.04
C GLN A 283 18.80 34.36 -11.83
N ILE A 284 18.17 33.22 -11.51
CA ILE A 284 18.47 32.39 -10.35
C ILE A 284 19.06 31.07 -10.87
N CYS A 285 20.18 30.63 -10.31
CA CYS A 285 20.76 29.34 -10.68
C CYS A 285 19.86 28.18 -10.24
N LEU A 286 19.95 27.05 -10.96
CA LEU A 286 19.08 25.90 -10.73
C LEU A 286 19.10 25.38 -9.27
N PRO A 287 20.25 25.26 -8.57
CA PRO A 287 20.28 24.87 -7.16
C PRO A 287 19.50 25.82 -6.25
N SER A 288 19.67 27.14 -6.44
CA SER A 288 18.94 28.14 -5.66
C SER A 288 17.44 28.10 -5.95
N ALA A 289 17.04 27.91 -7.21
CA ALA A 289 15.64 27.73 -7.58
C ALA A 289 15.05 26.44 -6.98
N GLY A 290 15.81 25.35 -6.98
CA GLY A 290 15.44 24.08 -6.32
C GLY A 290 15.32 24.22 -4.79
N ALA A 291 16.15 25.05 -4.17
CA ALA A 291 16.07 25.33 -2.73
C ALA A 291 14.79 26.13 -2.40
N ILE A 292 14.44 27.14 -3.22
CA ILE A 292 13.18 27.88 -3.09
C ILE A 292 11.99 26.92 -3.28
N ALA A 293 12.02 26.06 -4.31
CA ALA A 293 10.97 25.06 -4.53
C ALA A 293 10.80 24.14 -3.33
N SER A 294 11.90 23.63 -2.78
CA SER A 294 11.90 22.73 -1.61
C SER A 294 11.33 23.43 -0.37
N PHE A 295 11.72 24.68 -0.13
CA PHE A 295 11.19 25.46 1.00
C PHE A 295 9.68 25.71 0.87
N LEU A 296 9.20 26.06 -0.33
CA LEU A 296 7.76 26.23 -0.60
C LEU A 296 7.01 24.91 -0.38
N MET A 297 7.55 23.79 -0.87
CA MET A 297 6.94 22.48 -0.68
C MET A 297 6.94 22.03 0.77
N PHE A 298 8.01 22.30 1.51
CA PHE A 298 8.07 22.04 2.94
C PHE A 298 6.91 22.73 3.68
N GLY A 299 6.63 23.99 3.33
CA GLY A 299 5.48 24.74 3.85
C GLY A 299 4.13 24.09 3.47
N LEU A 300 3.96 23.70 2.20
CA LEU A 300 2.72 23.05 1.73
C LEU A 300 2.48 21.68 2.39
N CYS A 301 3.54 20.92 2.68
CA CYS A 301 3.45 19.62 3.35
C CYS A 301 3.04 19.70 4.83
N GLN A 302 3.09 20.89 5.46
CA GLN A 302 2.60 21.05 6.82
C GLN A 302 1.06 20.98 6.90
N PHE A 303 0.34 21.18 5.79
CA PHE A 303 -1.12 21.07 5.74
C PHE A 303 -1.55 19.59 5.71
N ARG A 304 -1.80 19.00 6.89
CA ARG A 304 -2.15 17.57 7.05
C ARG A 304 -3.45 17.15 6.37
N THR A 305 -4.38 18.08 6.11
CA THR A 305 -5.75 17.77 5.66
C THR A 305 -5.96 18.07 4.17
N MET A 306 -5.41 17.23 3.27
CA MET A 306 -5.64 17.38 1.82
C MET A 306 -6.83 16.60 1.25
N ALA A 307 -7.55 15.82 2.07
CA ALA A 307 -8.68 14.99 1.58
C ALA A 307 -9.73 15.81 0.80
N ASN A 308 -10.15 16.97 1.35
CA ASN A 308 -11.12 17.84 0.69
C ASN A 308 -10.51 18.71 -0.42
N LEU A 309 -9.21 19.03 -0.32
CA LEU A 309 -8.53 19.84 -1.32
C LEU A 309 -8.26 19.04 -2.61
N GLY A 310 -7.98 17.74 -2.47
CA GLY A 310 -7.51 16.88 -3.55
C GLY A 310 -8.42 16.85 -4.77
N ARG A 311 -9.75 16.87 -4.60
CA ARG A 311 -10.69 16.77 -5.73
C ARG A 311 -10.62 17.97 -6.68
N SER A 312 -10.81 19.17 -6.15
CA SER A 312 -10.82 20.41 -6.95
C SER A 312 -9.41 20.79 -7.41
N VAL A 313 -8.41 20.59 -6.54
CA VAL A 313 -7.03 20.94 -6.83
C VAL A 313 -6.41 19.99 -7.85
N SER A 314 -6.75 18.70 -7.85
CA SER A 314 -6.30 17.75 -8.88
C SER A 314 -6.82 18.13 -10.27
N LEU A 315 -8.10 18.51 -10.38
CA LEU A 315 -8.66 18.97 -11.65
C LEU A 315 -8.01 20.29 -12.13
N ALA A 316 -7.81 21.24 -11.22
CA ALA A 316 -7.11 22.48 -11.52
C ALA A 316 -5.66 22.24 -11.95
N SER A 317 -4.98 21.29 -11.31
CA SER A 317 -3.63 20.85 -11.64
C SER A 317 -3.56 20.21 -13.03
N LEU A 318 -4.51 19.33 -13.38
CA LEU A 318 -4.61 18.74 -14.71
C LEU A 318 -4.84 19.81 -15.80
N LEU A 319 -5.71 20.79 -15.53
CA LEU A 319 -5.95 21.89 -16.45
C LEU A 319 -4.71 22.77 -16.62
N ALA A 320 -3.98 23.05 -15.53
CA ALA A 320 -2.72 23.79 -15.57
C ALA A 320 -1.69 23.08 -16.46
N LEU A 321 -1.52 21.77 -16.30
CA LEU A 321 -0.63 20.99 -17.17
C LEU A 321 -1.07 21.02 -18.63
N LEU A 322 -2.38 20.85 -18.90
CA LEU A 322 -2.89 20.91 -20.28
C LEU A 322 -2.53 22.25 -20.96
N VAL A 323 -2.68 23.37 -20.23
CA VAL A 323 -2.29 24.69 -20.74
C VAL A 323 -0.78 24.76 -21.00
N VAL A 324 0.05 24.23 -20.11
CA VAL A 324 1.51 24.16 -20.31
C VAL A 324 1.85 23.35 -21.56
N LEU A 325 1.28 22.17 -21.73
CA LEU A 325 1.54 21.31 -22.89
C LEU A 325 1.13 21.98 -24.21
N ILE A 326 -0.03 22.64 -24.24
CA ILE A 326 -0.46 23.40 -25.42
C ILE A 326 0.55 24.52 -25.74
N GLN A 327 1.03 25.24 -24.72
CA GLN A 327 2.03 26.30 -24.92
C GLN A 327 3.36 25.74 -25.44
N CYS A 328 3.86 24.63 -24.89
CA CYS A 328 5.08 23.99 -25.37
C CYS A 328 4.94 23.57 -26.84
N LEU A 329 3.85 22.85 -27.17
CA LEU A 329 3.61 22.37 -28.52
C LEU A 329 3.41 23.52 -29.52
N PHE A 330 2.73 24.59 -29.13
CA PHE A 330 2.52 25.78 -29.96
C PHE A 330 3.85 26.49 -30.29
N HIS A 331 4.68 26.77 -29.28
CA HIS A 331 5.94 27.47 -29.49
C HIS A 331 6.94 26.60 -30.25
N HIS A 332 6.99 25.29 -29.98
CA HIS A 332 7.84 24.37 -30.73
C HIS A 332 7.48 24.35 -32.22
N ARG A 333 6.18 24.34 -32.55
CA ARG A 333 5.70 24.35 -33.95
C ARG A 333 5.94 25.68 -34.66
N MET A 334 5.80 26.81 -33.96
CA MET A 334 6.02 28.13 -34.54
C MET A 334 7.51 28.49 -34.64
N GLY A 335 8.33 27.93 -33.76
CA GLY A 335 9.75 28.23 -33.62
C GLY A 335 10.68 27.38 -34.49
N SER A 336 10.16 26.56 -35.40
CA SER A 336 10.95 25.85 -36.40
C SER A 336 10.96 26.63 -37.73
N PRO A 337 11.80 27.69 -37.90
CA PRO A 337 12.10 28.22 -39.21
C PRO A 337 12.91 27.16 -39.96
N THR A 338 12.26 26.54 -40.94
CA THR A 338 12.91 25.73 -41.96
C THR A 338 14.06 26.51 -42.61
N GLY A 339 15.29 26.20 -42.22
CA GLY A 339 16.52 26.64 -42.91
C GLY A 339 17.25 27.79 -42.22
N ASP A 340 18.22 27.46 -41.37
CA ASP A 340 19.62 27.74 -41.70
C ASP A 340 20.54 26.82 -40.90
N THR A 341 21.40 26.14 -41.64
CA THR A 341 22.17 24.96 -41.26
C THR A 341 23.51 25.36 -40.67
N ASP A 342 23.54 26.26 -39.70
CA ASP A 342 24.77 26.58 -38.96
C ASP A 342 24.67 25.95 -37.57
N THR A 343 24.83 24.63 -37.55
CA THR A 343 25.04 23.83 -36.35
C THR A 343 26.34 24.29 -35.69
N ILE A 344 26.24 25.30 -34.82
CA ILE A 344 27.19 25.46 -33.73
C ILE A 344 26.91 24.28 -32.81
N ASP A 345 27.74 23.26 -33.00
CA ASP A 345 27.96 22.10 -32.17
C ASP A 345 28.40 22.60 -30.79
N ASP A 346 27.45 23.13 -30.01
CA ASP A 346 27.64 23.32 -28.57
C ASP A 346 27.84 21.92 -28.01
N GLY A 347 29.09 21.60 -27.71
CA GLY A 347 29.60 20.30 -27.29
C GLY A 347 29.07 19.85 -25.93
N ASP A 348 27.75 19.87 -25.75
CA ASP A 348 27.06 18.87 -24.96
C ASP A 348 27.52 17.53 -25.51
N ILE A 349 28.39 16.88 -24.74
CA ILE A 349 28.89 15.54 -25.01
C ILE A 349 27.64 14.68 -25.22
N GLU A 350 27.27 14.48 -26.49
CA GLU A 350 26.33 13.47 -26.94
C GLU A 350 26.96 12.18 -26.41
N MET A 351 26.52 11.81 -25.22
CA MET A 351 26.95 10.63 -24.51
C MET A 351 26.38 9.48 -25.32
N ASP A 352 27.11 9.14 -26.38
CA ASP A 352 26.89 8.19 -27.46
C ASP A 352 25.45 7.64 -27.47
N ASP A 353 24.67 8.02 -28.49
CA ASP A 353 23.36 7.47 -28.93
C ASP A 353 23.32 5.93 -29.05
N GLY A 354 24.39 5.27 -28.64
CA GLY A 354 24.53 3.87 -28.36
C GLY A 354 23.45 3.29 -27.43
N ILE A 355 23.66 2.02 -27.16
CA ILE A 355 22.65 1.11 -26.62
C ILE A 355 22.10 1.59 -25.27
N TRP A 356 22.92 2.24 -24.44
CA TRP A 356 22.52 2.75 -23.13
C TRP A 356 21.53 3.91 -23.19
N GLY A 357 21.69 4.84 -24.14
CA GLY A 357 20.75 5.93 -24.35
C GLY A 357 19.34 5.43 -24.74
N LYS A 358 19.30 4.35 -25.54
CA LYS A 358 18.04 3.67 -25.91
C LYS A 358 17.39 2.95 -24.74
N PHE A 359 18.18 2.28 -23.88
CA PHE A 359 17.66 1.67 -22.66
C PHE A 359 17.14 2.70 -21.66
N SER A 360 17.83 3.83 -21.51
CA SER A 360 17.36 4.95 -20.69
C SER A 360 16.02 5.49 -21.21
N SER A 361 15.88 5.63 -22.54
CA SER A 361 14.62 6.05 -23.17
C SER A 361 13.48 5.04 -22.98
N LEU A 362 13.77 3.73 -23.06
CA LEU A 362 12.80 2.67 -22.74
C LEU A 362 12.34 2.77 -21.28
N ALA A 363 13.27 3.01 -20.37
CA ALA A 363 12.97 3.20 -18.96
C ALA A 363 12.15 4.48 -18.71
N GLY A 364 12.45 5.58 -19.40
CA GLY A 364 11.67 6.83 -19.38
C GLY A 364 10.22 6.63 -19.84
N ILE A 365 10.01 5.89 -20.93
CA ILE A 365 8.66 5.50 -21.38
C ILE A 365 7.97 4.61 -20.33
N GLY A 366 8.69 3.64 -19.75
CA GLY A 366 8.17 2.78 -18.68
C GLY A 366 7.75 3.58 -17.44
N PHE A 367 8.56 4.56 -17.05
CA PHE A 367 8.23 5.50 -15.98
C PHE A 367 6.96 6.30 -16.29
N ALA A 368 6.84 6.86 -17.50
CA ALA A 368 5.71 7.69 -17.87
C ALA A 368 4.36 6.94 -17.92
N VAL A 369 4.37 5.64 -18.21
CA VAL A 369 3.15 4.82 -18.33
C VAL A 369 2.77 4.11 -17.02
N GLY A 370 3.70 3.96 -16.07
CA GLY A 370 3.45 3.31 -14.78
C GLY A 370 2.39 4.03 -13.94
N SER A 371 1.36 3.29 -13.51
CA SER A 371 0.19 3.84 -12.79
C SER A 371 -0.18 3.08 -11.52
N GLN A 372 0.48 1.95 -11.25
CA GLN A 372 0.07 0.99 -10.24
C GLN A 372 0.45 1.41 -8.82
N LYS A 373 1.40 2.35 -8.68
CA LYS A 373 1.89 2.85 -7.39
C LYS A 373 0.79 3.45 -6.52
N LEU A 374 -0.03 4.31 -7.09
CA LEU A 374 -1.10 5.04 -6.40
C LEU A 374 -2.48 4.42 -6.64
N PHE A 375 -2.55 3.44 -7.55
CA PHE A 375 -3.79 2.75 -7.92
C PHE A 375 -4.49 2.12 -6.71
N LEU A 376 -3.77 1.42 -5.83
CA LEU A 376 -4.36 0.78 -4.65
C LEU A 376 -4.89 1.81 -3.64
N ASN A 377 -4.18 2.92 -3.44
CA ASN A 377 -4.66 4.01 -2.60
C ASN A 377 -5.97 4.59 -3.14
N ILE A 378 -6.05 4.88 -4.45
CA ILE A 378 -7.28 5.36 -5.08
C ILE A 378 -8.39 4.31 -4.96
N ARG A 379 -8.09 3.03 -5.19
CA ARG A 379 -9.07 1.94 -5.07
C ARG A 379 -9.74 1.95 -3.70
N ASN A 380 -8.98 2.20 -2.63
CA ASN A 380 -9.53 2.19 -1.28
C ASN A 380 -10.40 3.41 -0.95
N GLU A 381 -10.21 4.52 -1.67
CA GLU A 381 -11.03 5.73 -1.59
C GLU A 381 -12.25 5.69 -2.52
N LEU A 382 -12.38 4.69 -3.41
CA LEU A 382 -13.54 4.55 -4.27
C LEU A 382 -14.77 4.09 -3.49
N ARG A 383 -15.93 4.65 -3.85
CA ARG A 383 -17.23 4.23 -3.33
C ARG A 383 -17.50 2.74 -3.57
N GLN A 384 -17.03 2.24 -4.71
CA GLN A 384 -17.20 0.87 -5.15
C GLN A 384 -15.85 0.34 -5.64
N ARG A 385 -15.19 -0.46 -4.80
CA ARG A 385 -13.82 -0.96 -5.03
C ARG A 385 -13.71 -1.90 -6.22
N ASP A 386 -14.80 -2.60 -6.56
CA ASP A 386 -14.93 -3.45 -7.75
C ASP A 386 -14.84 -2.66 -9.06
N GLN A 387 -15.08 -1.34 -9.01
CA GLN A 387 -14.98 -0.45 -10.17
C GLN A 387 -13.56 0.09 -10.39
N ALA A 388 -12.57 -0.31 -9.58
CA ALA A 388 -11.19 0.15 -9.72
C ALA A 388 -10.59 -0.16 -11.10
N SER A 389 -10.91 -1.32 -11.69
CA SER A 389 -10.47 -1.67 -13.05
C SER A 389 -11.01 -0.69 -14.11
N LYS A 390 -12.25 -0.20 -13.95
CA LYS A 390 -12.83 0.84 -14.83
C LYS A 390 -12.12 2.17 -14.67
N VAL A 391 -11.76 2.53 -13.43
CA VAL A 391 -10.97 3.75 -13.13
C VAL A 391 -9.60 3.68 -13.80
N LEU A 392 -8.90 2.54 -13.67
CA LEU A 392 -7.61 2.31 -14.31
C LEU A 392 -7.70 2.33 -15.84
N ALA A 393 -8.69 1.64 -16.43
CA ALA A 393 -8.90 1.66 -17.88
C ALA A 393 -9.18 3.07 -18.39
N GLY A 394 -10.04 3.81 -17.68
CA GLY A 394 -10.39 5.18 -18.02
C GLY A 394 -9.19 6.11 -17.96
N SER A 395 -8.37 6.02 -16.90
CA SER A 395 -7.18 6.88 -16.76
C SER A 395 -6.15 6.58 -17.84
N LEU A 396 -5.79 5.31 -18.05
CA LEU A 396 -4.88 4.84 -19.11
C LEU A 396 -5.33 5.32 -20.50
N GLY A 397 -6.63 5.26 -20.78
CA GLY A 397 -7.19 5.77 -22.03
C GLY A 397 -7.00 7.27 -22.18
N VAL A 398 -7.34 8.05 -21.15
CA VAL A 398 -7.27 9.52 -21.19
C VAL A 398 -5.82 10.01 -21.34
N TYR A 399 -4.90 9.58 -20.47
CA TYR A 399 -3.51 10.04 -20.59
C TYR A 399 -2.79 9.37 -21.75
N GLY A 400 -3.17 8.16 -22.16
CA GLY A 400 -2.59 7.51 -23.33
C GLY A 400 -2.90 8.25 -24.63
N VAL A 401 -4.14 8.72 -24.81
CA VAL A 401 -4.51 9.60 -25.93
C VAL A 401 -3.72 10.91 -25.86
N ALA A 402 -3.61 11.52 -24.67
CA ALA A 402 -2.82 12.74 -24.49
C ALA A 402 -1.34 12.54 -24.85
N TYR A 403 -0.71 11.43 -24.44
CA TYR A 403 0.68 11.10 -24.74
C TYR A 403 0.91 10.97 -26.24
N VAL A 404 0.07 10.19 -26.92
CA VAL A 404 0.15 10.03 -28.39
C VAL A 404 -0.02 11.39 -29.08
N ALA A 405 -0.97 12.21 -28.65
CA ALA A 405 -1.18 13.54 -29.20
C ALA A 405 0.04 14.44 -29.01
N VAL A 406 0.63 14.48 -27.80
CA VAL A 406 1.83 15.26 -27.50
C VAL A 406 3.01 14.81 -28.38
N ILE A 407 3.25 13.51 -28.54
CA ILE A 407 4.35 13.00 -29.37
C ILE A 407 4.16 13.39 -30.84
N LEU A 408 2.95 13.20 -31.40
CA LEU A 408 2.67 13.54 -32.79
C LEU A 408 2.76 15.05 -33.04
N LEU A 409 2.28 15.85 -32.09
CA LEU A 409 2.32 17.30 -32.16
C LEU A 409 3.71 17.87 -31.89
N ALA A 410 4.60 17.17 -31.17
CA ALA A 410 5.97 17.61 -30.97
C ALA A 410 6.82 17.54 -32.25
N GLY A 411 6.51 16.68 -33.21
CA GLY A 411 7.26 16.62 -34.47
C GLY A 411 8.59 15.87 -34.36
N PRO A 412 9.51 16.00 -35.35
CA PRO A 412 10.66 15.10 -35.52
C PRO A 412 11.81 15.34 -34.54
N ASP A 413 11.94 16.55 -33.98
CA ASP A 413 13.09 16.96 -33.18
C ASP A 413 12.70 17.61 -31.83
N PRO A 414 12.02 16.88 -30.93
CA PRO A 414 11.64 17.42 -29.63
C PRO A 414 12.83 17.55 -28.67
N PRO A 415 12.86 18.62 -27.84
CA PRO A 415 13.87 18.76 -26.78
C PRO A 415 13.70 17.68 -25.71
N SER A 416 14.77 17.38 -24.96
CA SER A 416 14.79 16.38 -23.87
C SER A 416 13.79 16.69 -22.76
N PHE A 417 13.49 17.97 -22.56
CA PHE A 417 12.46 18.45 -21.67
C PHE A 417 11.56 19.43 -22.46
N LEU A 418 10.31 19.02 -22.72
CA LEU A 418 9.41 19.73 -23.63
C LEU A 418 9.18 21.20 -23.24
N PHE A 419 9.29 21.53 -21.96
CA PHE A 419 9.18 22.90 -21.45
C PHE A 419 10.27 23.84 -21.99
N ASP A 420 11.46 23.33 -22.32
CA ASP A 420 12.57 24.12 -22.86
C ASP A 420 12.29 24.61 -24.30
N SER A 421 11.21 24.15 -24.94
CA SER A 421 10.75 24.66 -26.24
C SER A 421 10.12 26.05 -26.18
N ILE A 422 9.74 26.54 -24.99
CA ILE A 422 9.14 27.86 -24.85
C ILE A 422 10.27 28.90 -24.76
N PRO A 423 10.35 29.86 -25.69
CA PRO A 423 11.37 30.91 -25.63
C PRO A 423 11.18 31.81 -24.41
N GLU A 424 12.25 32.48 -23.99
CA GLU A 424 12.19 33.46 -22.90
C GLU A 424 11.12 34.53 -23.13
N GLY A 425 10.33 34.81 -22.10
CA GLY A 425 9.27 35.81 -22.17
C GLY A 425 8.15 35.57 -21.16
N TRP A 426 7.05 36.31 -21.32
CA TRP A 426 5.89 36.20 -20.44
C TRP A 426 5.23 34.81 -20.49
N ASN A 427 5.16 34.20 -21.68
CA ASN A 427 4.58 32.86 -21.85
C ASN A 427 5.37 31.81 -21.06
N ARG A 428 6.71 31.85 -21.10
CA ARG A 428 7.57 30.94 -20.33
C ARG A 428 7.40 31.12 -18.83
N ARG A 429 7.25 32.36 -18.34
CA ARG A 429 6.98 32.64 -16.92
C ARG A 429 5.63 32.08 -16.48
N LEU A 430 4.58 32.30 -17.27
CA LEU A 430 3.24 31.78 -16.98
C LEU A 430 3.22 30.25 -17.03
N ALA A 431 3.83 29.64 -18.05
CA ALA A 431 3.96 28.20 -18.15
C ALA A 431 4.76 27.63 -16.97
N GLY A 432 5.85 28.30 -16.56
CA GLY A 432 6.62 27.92 -15.38
C GLY A 432 5.79 27.96 -14.10
N LEU A 433 4.97 29.00 -13.89
CA LEU A 433 4.08 29.07 -12.73
C LEU A 433 3.03 27.96 -12.73
N LEU A 434 2.40 27.69 -13.88
CA LEU A 434 1.39 26.64 -14.02
C LEU A 434 2.00 25.24 -13.85
N LEU A 435 3.20 25.01 -14.39
CA LEU A 435 3.93 23.76 -14.23
C LEU A 435 4.35 23.55 -12.78
N TRP A 436 4.87 24.59 -12.12
CA TRP A 436 5.18 24.56 -10.68
C TRP A 436 3.95 24.19 -9.86
N PHE A 437 2.80 24.84 -10.11
CA PHE A 437 1.56 24.54 -9.41
C PHE A 437 1.13 23.08 -9.60
N HIS A 438 1.17 22.57 -10.84
CA HIS A 438 0.81 21.18 -11.13
C HIS A 438 1.70 20.19 -10.36
N VAL A 439 3.03 20.36 -10.45
CA VAL A 439 4.01 19.47 -9.81
C VAL A 439 3.97 19.60 -8.28
N ALA A 440 3.69 20.79 -7.73
CA ALA A 440 3.54 21.01 -6.30
C ALA A 440 2.39 20.19 -5.71
N VAL A 441 1.26 20.09 -6.43
CA VAL A 441 0.12 19.26 -6.00
C VAL A 441 0.51 17.78 -5.97
N SER A 442 1.14 17.27 -7.04
CA SER A 442 1.57 15.87 -7.11
C SER A 442 2.65 15.54 -6.07
N TYR A 443 3.56 16.49 -5.79
CA TYR A 443 4.54 16.37 -4.72
C TYR A 443 3.88 16.27 -3.35
N ALA A 444 2.91 17.15 -3.05
CA ALA A 444 2.25 17.16 -1.75
C ALA A 444 1.44 15.87 -1.51
N ILE A 445 0.79 15.31 -2.53
CA ILE A 445 0.09 14.02 -2.42
C ILE A 445 1.07 12.89 -2.10
N ASN A 446 2.16 12.79 -2.88
CA ASN A 446 3.15 11.72 -2.72
C ASN A 446 3.97 11.85 -1.44
N SER A 447 4.32 13.07 -1.02
CA SER A 447 5.09 13.32 0.19
C SER A 447 4.28 13.03 1.46
N GLN A 448 2.98 13.33 1.47
CA GLN A 448 2.10 13.01 2.59
C GLN A 448 1.94 11.51 2.75
N ALA A 449 1.73 10.78 1.66
CA ALA A 449 1.68 9.31 1.68
C ALA A 449 3.00 8.72 2.21
N LEU A 450 4.15 9.23 1.74
CA LEU A 450 5.46 8.81 2.22
C LEU A 450 5.66 9.11 3.72
N CYS A 451 5.37 10.34 4.16
CA CYS A 451 5.55 10.75 5.55
C CYS A 451 4.63 9.97 6.49
N ALA A 452 3.37 9.72 6.12
CA ALA A 452 2.44 8.92 6.91
C ALA A 452 2.91 7.47 7.04
N SER A 453 3.41 6.89 5.94
CA SER A 453 3.91 5.52 5.93
C SER A 453 5.20 5.38 6.76
N LEU A 454 6.13 6.33 6.63
CA LEU A 454 7.33 6.40 7.47
C LEU A 454 6.98 6.56 8.94
N ASP A 455 6.09 7.50 9.29
CA ASP A 455 5.67 7.74 10.68
C ASP A 455 5.12 6.45 11.34
N GLN A 456 4.33 5.66 10.60
CA GLN A 456 3.82 4.37 11.07
C GLN A 456 4.93 3.32 11.28
N LEU A 457 5.84 3.18 10.31
CA LEU A 457 6.97 2.25 10.44
C LEU A 457 7.81 2.57 11.67
N PHE A 458 8.04 3.84 11.88
CA PHE A 458 8.87 4.39 12.91
C PHE A 458 8.24 4.29 14.31
N VAL A 459 6.93 4.50 14.42
CA VAL A 459 6.18 4.18 15.65
C VAL A 459 6.23 2.70 15.96
N ARG A 460 5.96 1.85 14.97
CA ARG A 460 5.96 0.40 15.16
C ARG A 460 7.33 -0.09 15.63
N ARG A 461 8.42 0.41 15.02
CA ARG A 461 9.79 0.10 15.45
C ARG A 461 10.09 0.64 16.85
N SER A 462 9.61 1.84 17.19
CA SER A 462 9.81 2.45 18.52
C SER A 462 9.06 1.72 19.64
N TYR A 463 7.99 0.98 19.35
CA TYR A 463 7.35 0.10 20.33
C TYR A 463 8.13 -1.21 20.53
N SER A 464 8.79 -1.70 19.48
CA SER A 464 9.58 -2.94 19.54
C SER A 464 10.96 -2.72 20.17
N SER A 465 11.59 -1.56 19.91
CA SER A 465 12.90 -1.22 20.44
C SER A 465 12.76 -0.38 21.71
N SER A 466 13.51 -0.70 22.76
CA SER A 466 13.53 0.00 24.06
C SER A 466 14.03 1.46 24.01
N THR A 467 13.96 2.14 22.85
CA THR A 467 14.29 3.56 22.68
C THR A 467 13.01 4.41 22.67
N PRO A 468 12.56 4.92 23.84
CA PRO A 468 11.27 5.62 23.97
C PRO A 468 11.27 7.05 23.39
N PHE A 469 12.32 7.45 22.65
CA PHE A 469 12.45 8.82 22.19
C PHE A 469 11.34 9.20 21.21
N TRP A 470 11.06 8.34 20.23
CA TRP A 470 10.09 8.69 19.20
C TRP A 470 8.65 8.61 19.68
N SER A 471 8.33 7.59 20.46
CA SER A 471 6.98 7.43 21.03
C SER A 471 6.58 8.62 21.93
N LYS A 472 7.54 9.25 22.62
CA LYS A 472 7.31 10.41 23.49
C LYS A 472 7.22 11.76 22.76
N THR A 473 7.74 11.86 21.54
CA THR A 473 7.71 13.14 20.80
C THR A 473 6.30 13.50 20.36
N HIS A 474 5.95 14.79 20.48
CA HIS A 474 4.64 15.30 20.07
C HIS A 474 4.39 15.00 18.58
N PRO A 475 3.17 14.54 18.18
CA PRO A 475 2.88 14.16 16.81
C PRO A 475 3.18 15.26 15.77
N ALA A 476 2.98 16.53 16.13
CA ALA A 476 3.30 17.67 15.26
C ALA A 476 4.80 17.80 14.99
N THR A 477 5.65 17.63 16.02
CA THR A 477 7.10 17.67 15.89
C THR A 477 7.60 16.52 15.01
N ARG A 478 7.05 15.32 15.21
CA ARG A 478 7.38 14.15 14.39
C ARG A 478 7.08 14.39 12.92
N TRP A 479 5.88 14.90 12.63
CA TRP A 479 5.48 15.23 11.27
C TRP A 479 6.36 16.32 10.65
N PHE A 480 6.65 17.38 11.40
CA PHE A 480 7.55 18.45 10.97
C PHE A 480 8.94 17.91 10.63
N THR A 481 9.52 17.09 11.51
CA THR A 481 10.85 16.47 11.29
C THR A 481 10.85 15.55 10.07
N LEU A 482 9.82 14.72 9.90
CA LEU A 482 9.70 13.82 8.75
C LEU A 482 9.56 14.58 7.43
N THR A 483 8.67 15.57 7.38
CA THR A 483 8.48 16.41 6.18
C THR A 483 9.73 17.22 5.85
N LEU A 484 10.44 17.73 6.85
CA LEU A 484 11.72 18.42 6.67
C LEU A 484 12.79 17.48 6.09
N ALA A 485 12.92 16.27 6.67
CA ALA A 485 13.86 15.26 6.21
C ALA A 485 13.57 14.84 4.77
N VAL A 486 12.31 14.55 4.43
CA VAL A 486 11.88 14.20 3.06
C VAL A 486 12.13 15.36 2.08
N SER A 487 11.85 16.60 2.47
CA SER A 487 12.09 17.76 1.62
C SER A 487 13.58 18.00 1.35
N LEU A 488 14.42 17.97 2.39
CA LEU A 488 15.86 18.20 2.28
C LEU A 488 16.53 17.11 1.43
N SER A 489 16.11 15.87 1.61
CA SER A 489 16.65 14.74 0.89
C SER A 489 16.20 14.72 -0.58
N SER A 490 14.96 15.12 -0.88
CA SER A 490 14.50 15.37 -2.26
C SER A 490 15.33 16.47 -2.95
N TYR A 491 15.65 17.55 -2.22
CA TYR A 491 16.55 18.60 -2.70
C TYR A 491 17.94 18.06 -3.05
N VAL A 492 18.53 17.23 -2.18
CA VAL A 492 19.83 16.60 -2.45
C VAL A 492 19.81 15.77 -3.72
N VAL A 493 18.78 14.93 -3.94
CA VAL A 493 18.63 14.14 -5.17
C VAL A 493 18.57 15.03 -6.41
N SER A 494 17.77 16.11 -6.36
CA SER A 494 17.60 17.03 -7.49
C SER A 494 18.91 17.73 -7.90
N ASN A 495 19.82 17.96 -6.94
CA ASN A 495 21.14 18.55 -7.20
C ASN A 495 22.19 17.49 -7.58
N ALA A 496 22.06 16.26 -7.09
CA ALA A 496 22.95 15.16 -7.45
C ALA A 496 22.77 14.73 -8.91
N ILE A 497 21.54 14.76 -9.42
CA ILE A 497 21.22 14.45 -10.82
C ILE A 497 20.40 15.60 -11.44
N PRO A 498 21.04 16.71 -11.85
CA PRO A 498 20.34 17.87 -12.40
C PRO A 498 19.82 17.66 -13.84
N PHE A 499 19.93 16.42 -14.35
CA PHE A 499 19.52 16.01 -15.69
C PHE A 499 18.21 15.24 -15.63
N PHE A 500 17.13 15.89 -16.04
CA PHE A 500 15.77 15.33 -16.03
C PHE A 500 15.70 13.95 -16.71
N LYS A 501 16.22 13.82 -17.94
CA LYS A 501 16.22 12.56 -18.69
C LYS A 501 16.92 11.42 -17.95
N ALA A 502 18.09 11.69 -17.35
CA ALA A 502 18.85 10.67 -16.64
C ALA A 502 18.14 10.24 -15.35
N LEU A 503 17.56 11.18 -14.60
CA LEU A 503 16.82 10.91 -13.38
C LEU A 503 15.55 10.10 -13.66
N VAL A 504 14.76 10.48 -14.67
CA VAL A 504 13.55 9.75 -15.10
C VAL A 504 13.88 8.35 -15.59
N GLY A 505 14.92 8.20 -16.43
CA GLY A 505 15.39 6.89 -16.89
C GLY A 505 15.84 5.99 -15.73
N LEU A 506 16.55 6.56 -14.74
CA LEU A 506 16.96 5.84 -13.52
C LEU A 506 15.75 5.39 -12.71
N ILE A 507 14.78 6.28 -12.45
CA ILE A 507 13.56 5.95 -11.71
C ILE A 507 12.79 4.84 -12.43
N GLY A 508 12.64 4.97 -13.74
CA GLY A 508 11.98 4.01 -14.61
C GLY A 508 12.59 2.61 -14.51
N ALA A 509 13.90 2.51 -14.70
CA ALA A 509 14.61 1.24 -14.72
C ALA A 509 14.69 0.60 -13.34
N LEU A 510 15.04 1.37 -12.31
CA LEU A 510 15.34 0.85 -10.98
C LEU A 510 14.09 0.46 -10.21
N THR A 511 13.02 1.24 -10.32
CA THR A 511 11.88 1.10 -9.40
C THR A 511 10.52 1.14 -10.06
N SER A 512 10.26 2.05 -11.01
CA SER A 512 8.90 2.22 -11.56
C SER A 512 8.44 1.00 -12.35
N VAL A 513 9.25 0.48 -13.27
CA VAL A 513 8.91 -0.71 -14.06
C VAL A 513 8.78 -1.97 -13.19
N PRO A 514 9.71 -2.28 -12.26
CA PRO A 514 9.55 -3.38 -11.32
C PRO A 514 8.26 -3.32 -10.50
N LEU A 515 7.92 -2.15 -9.94
CA LEU A 515 6.69 -1.98 -9.16
C LEU A 515 5.41 -2.05 -10.00
N SER A 516 5.46 -1.52 -11.22
CA SER A 516 4.29 -1.38 -12.10
C SER A 516 3.94 -2.68 -12.83
N LEU A 517 4.96 -3.45 -13.25
CA LEU A 517 4.76 -4.60 -14.13
C LEU A 517 5.17 -5.92 -13.46
N THR A 518 6.35 -5.95 -12.85
CA THR A 518 6.94 -7.20 -12.34
C THR A 518 6.25 -7.65 -11.05
N LEU A 519 6.05 -6.72 -10.11
CA LEU A 519 5.51 -7.02 -8.80
C LEU A 519 4.05 -7.52 -8.83
N PRO A 520 3.12 -6.93 -9.61
CA PRO A 520 1.77 -7.48 -9.77
C PRO A 520 1.75 -8.93 -10.26
N ALA A 521 2.63 -9.27 -11.21
CA ALA A 521 2.73 -10.62 -11.75
C ALA A 521 3.27 -11.61 -10.70
N ILE A 522 4.27 -11.18 -9.92
CA ILE A 522 4.84 -11.96 -8.80
C ILE A 522 3.79 -12.21 -7.73
N LEU A 523 3.09 -11.16 -7.29
CA LEU A 523 2.06 -11.25 -6.24
C LEU A 523 0.91 -12.16 -6.66
N HIS A 524 0.39 -11.98 -7.87
CA HIS A 524 -0.70 -12.83 -8.37
C HIS A 524 -0.26 -14.30 -8.51
N ARG A 525 0.97 -14.55 -8.98
CA ARG A 525 1.51 -15.91 -9.08
C ARG A 525 1.67 -16.55 -7.70
N GLN A 526 2.15 -15.79 -6.73
CA GLN A 526 2.30 -16.24 -5.34
C GLN A 526 0.94 -16.53 -4.69
N ALA A 527 -0.07 -15.69 -4.93
CA ALA A 527 -1.43 -15.91 -4.44
C ALA A 527 -2.06 -17.20 -4.99
N LEU A 528 -1.74 -17.56 -6.23
CA LEU A 528 -2.10 -18.85 -6.82
C LEU A 528 -1.24 -20.03 -6.35
N ARG A 529 -0.31 -19.80 -5.41
CA ARG A 529 0.67 -20.78 -4.90
C ARG A 529 1.49 -21.45 -6.01
N LEU A 530 1.74 -20.74 -7.10
CA LEU A 530 2.60 -21.21 -8.18
C LEU A 530 4.05 -20.86 -7.86
N SER A 531 4.98 -21.82 -8.03
CA SER A 531 6.41 -21.61 -7.75
C SER A 531 6.94 -20.37 -8.48
N LEU A 532 7.57 -19.40 -7.79
CA LEU A 532 8.00 -18.13 -8.39
C LEU A 532 9.09 -18.29 -9.46
N PHE A 533 10.05 -19.16 -9.20
CA PHE A 533 11.22 -19.40 -10.06
C PHE A 533 11.06 -20.65 -10.93
N LEU A 534 10.17 -20.57 -11.94
CA LEU A 534 10.16 -21.48 -13.12
C LEU A 534 9.85 -22.98 -12.81
N PRO A 535 9.58 -23.82 -13.85
CA PRO A 535 8.82 -25.05 -13.68
C PRO A 535 9.69 -26.08 -12.98
N ASP A 536 9.08 -26.74 -12.01
CA ASP A 536 9.54 -27.92 -11.28
C ASP A 536 10.73 -28.62 -11.98
N TRP A 537 11.95 -28.26 -11.57
CA TRP A 537 13.20 -28.74 -12.19
C TRP A 537 13.36 -30.26 -11.99
N SER A 538 12.51 -30.83 -11.14
CA SER A 538 12.27 -32.25 -10.94
C SER A 538 11.98 -33.02 -12.23
N CYS A 539 11.45 -32.37 -13.28
CA CYS A 539 11.28 -32.99 -14.60
C CYS A 539 12.52 -32.94 -15.53
N ALA A 540 13.58 -32.20 -15.16
CA ALA A 540 14.77 -32.02 -16.00
C ALA A 540 15.97 -32.89 -15.58
N SER A 541 15.81 -33.80 -14.61
CA SER A 541 16.92 -34.62 -14.11
C SER A 541 17.28 -35.85 -14.97
N THR A 542 16.72 -36.00 -16.18
CA THR A 542 17.17 -37.02 -17.13
C THR A 542 18.02 -36.41 -18.25
N ASP A 543 19.29 -36.23 -17.91
CA ASP A 543 20.47 -36.52 -18.74
C ASP A 543 20.56 -35.92 -20.16
N SER A 544 20.98 -34.65 -20.27
CA SER A 544 21.86 -34.23 -21.38
C SER A 544 22.51 -32.86 -21.14
N ARG A 545 23.83 -32.84 -20.92
CA ARG A 545 24.68 -31.63 -20.75
C ARG A 545 24.74 -30.68 -21.95
N ARG A 546 23.98 -30.90 -23.04
CA ARG A 546 23.94 -29.99 -24.20
C ARG A 546 22.88 -28.89 -24.12
N SER A 547 22.04 -28.85 -23.08
CA SER A 547 20.86 -27.96 -23.05
C SER A 547 21.03 -26.63 -22.33
N PHE A 548 22.21 -26.28 -21.81
CA PHE A 548 22.37 -25.05 -21.00
C PHE A 548 22.21 -23.74 -21.83
N SER A 549 22.68 -23.70 -23.08
CA SER A 549 22.47 -22.55 -23.97
C SER A 549 21.05 -22.47 -24.55
N LEU A 550 20.32 -23.59 -24.59
CA LEU A 550 18.90 -23.61 -25.02
C LEU A 550 17.96 -23.27 -23.85
N GLN A 551 18.35 -23.54 -22.60
CA GLN A 551 17.53 -23.30 -21.40
C GLN A 551 17.53 -21.85 -20.94
N LEU A 552 18.64 -21.09 -21.09
CA LEU A 552 18.61 -19.64 -20.86
C LEU A 552 17.67 -18.95 -21.87
N GLY A 553 17.63 -19.46 -23.11
CA GLY A 553 16.63 -19.08 -24.11
C GLY A 553 15.20 -19.41 -23.67
N MET A 554 14.97 -20.60 -23.10
CA MET A 554 13.62 -21.03 -22.66
C MET A 554 13.12 -20.38 -21.36
N CYS A 555 13.97 -19.80 -20.52
CA CYS A 555 13.55 -19.01 -19.35
C CYS A 555 13.18 -17.57 -19.72
N LEU A 556 13.88 -17.00 -20.71
CA LEU A 556 13.47 -15.75 -21.35
C LEU A 556 12.17 -15.97 -22.15
N VAL A 557 11.97 -17.10 -22.81
CA VAL A 557 10.79 -17.34 -23.66
C VAL A 557 9.42 -17.15 -22.99
N PRO A 558 9.11 -17.53 -21.73
CA PRO A 558 7.82 -17.25 -21.08
C PRO A 558 7.70 -15.80 -20.59
N MET A 559 8.80 -15.16 -20.18
CA MET A 559 8.82 -13.77 -19.75
C MET A 559 8.75 -12.81 -20.95
N VAL A 560 9.40 -13.20 -22.05
CA VAL A 560 9.42 -12.57 -23.37
C VAL A 560 8.22 -13.06 -24.21
N ARG A 561 7.56 -14.18 -23.90
CA ARG A 561 6.40 -14.71 -24.65
C ARG A 561 5.28 -13.71 -24.77
N PRO A 562 4.82 -13.02 -23.71
CA PRO A 562 3.79 -12.01 -23.86
C PRO A 562 4.29 -10.85 -24.72
N TYR A 563 5.58 -10.46 -24.63
CA TYR A 563 6.17 -9.43 -25.48
C TYR A 563 6.36 -9.89 -26.94
N LEU A 564 6.66 -11.16 -27.20
CA LEU A 564 6.77 -11.76 -28.53
C LEU A 564 5.40 -12.09 -29.11
N LEU A 565 4.41 -12.48 -28.30
CA LEU A 565 3.01 -12.58 -28.71
C LEU A 565 2.47 -11.21 -29.02
N LEU A 566 2.81 -10.19 -28.24
CA LEU A 566 2.44 -8.81 -28.53
C LEU A 566 3.15 -8.30 -29.78
N LEU A 567 4.46 -8.51 -29.95
CA LEU A 567 5.19 -8.19 -31.19
C LEU A 567 4.68 -9.00 -32.38
N PHE A 568 4.26 -10.25 -32.17
CA PHE A 568 3.68 -11.11 -33.20
C PHE A 568 2.25 -10.71 -33.53
N VAL A 569 1.44 -10.30 -32.55
CA VAL A 569 0.08 -9.76 -32.73
C VAL A 569 0.15 -8.40 -33.40
N LEU A 570 1.09 -7.53 -33.03
CA LEU A 570 1.36 -6.25 -33.67
C LEU A 570 1.90 -6.46 -35.10
N SER A 571 2.80 -7.42 -35.30
CA SER A 571 3.28 -7.84 -36.64
C SER A 571 2.16 -8.44 -37.50
N ARG A 572 1.25 -9.23 -36.90
CA ARG A 572 0.04 -9.81 -37.55
C ARG A 572 -1.03 -8.76 -37.83
N MET A 573 -1.19 -7.75 -36.97
CA MET A 573 -2.06 -6.59 -37.22
C MET A 573 -1.53 -5.74 -38.38
N VAL A 574 -0.21 -5.65 -38.54
CA VAL A 574 0.43 -4.97 -39.68
C VAL A 574 0.34 -5.79 -40.97
N THR A 575 0.18 -7.12 -40.90
CA THR A 575 0.23 -8.03 -42.08
C THR A 575 -1.10 -8.67 -42.52
N GLY A 576 -2.22 -8.38 -41.86
CA GLY A 576 -3.56 -8.79 -42.31
C GLY A 576 -3.97 -10.22 -41.92
N PHE A 577 -5.22 -10.36 -41.47
CA PHE A 577 -5.78 -11.52 -40.77
C PHE A 577 -6.14 -12.71 -41.70
N GLN A 578 -5.81 -13.93 -41.28
CA GLN A 578 -6.54 -15.17 -41.62
C GLN A 578 -6.77 -16.01 -40.34
N PRO A 579 -7.93 -16.69 -40.20
CA PRO A 579 -8.29 -17.40 -38.97
C PRO A 579 -7.69 -18.81 -38.92
N LEU A 580 -7.25 -19.24 -37.74
CA LEU A 580 -6.74 -20.59 -37.48
C LEU A 580 -7.62 -21.31 -36.46
N ARG A 581 -7.76 -22.61 -36.74
CA ARG A 581 -8.72 -23.61 -36.24
C ARG A 581 -8.21 -24.27 -34.94
N GLU A 582 -9.13 -24.68 -34.08
CA GLU A 582 -8.93 -25.44 -32.82
C GLU A 582 -8.09 -26.71 -32.99
N LEU A 583 -7.29 -27.02 -31.96
CA LEU A 583 -6.53 -28.26 -31.81
C LEU A 583 -6.82 -28.88 -30.44
N ASP A 584 -7.38 -30.09 -30.44
CA ASP A 584 -7.70 -30.90 -29.27
C ASP A 584 -6.44 -31.53 -28.63
N LEU A 585 -6.44 -31.64 -27.29
CA LEU A 585 -5.41 -32.30 -26.47
C LEU A 585 -5.94 -33.66 -25.93
N PRO A 586 -5.12 -34.72 -25.89
CA PRO A 586 -5.54 -36.06 -25.45
C PRO A 586 -5.35 -36.29 -23.95
N ALA A 587 -6.18 -37.18 -23.41
CA ALA A 587 -6.24 -37.61 -22.02
C ALA A 587 -5.01 -38.42 -21.56
N SER A 588 -4.63 -38.22 -20.29
CA SER A 588 -3.48 -38.85 -19.61
C SER A 588 -3.91 -40.10 -18.83
N THR A 589 -3.07 -41.13 -18.90
CA THR A 589 -3.22 -42.47 -18.31
C THR A 589 -2.49 -42.56 -16.97
N SER A 590 -3.19 -43.00 -15.91
CA SER A 590 -2.65 -43.20 -14.56
C SER A 590 -1.93 -44.55 -14.42
N HIS A 591 -0.74 -44.56 -13.80
CA HIS A 591 0.03 -45.75 -13.44
C HIS A 591 0.17 -45.82 -11.90
N ARG A 592 -0.31 -46.92 -11.31
CA ARG A 592 -0.14 -47.28 -9.89
C ARG A 592 1.31 -47.71 -9.60
N LEU A 593 1.88 -47.17 -8.54
CA LEU A 593 3.14 -47.64 -7.93
C LEU A 593 2.88 -48.28 -6.56
N SER A 594 3.64 -49.33 -6.29
CA SER A 594 3.52 -50.25 -5.17
C SER A 594 4.27 -49.73 -3.94
N THR A 595 3.56 -49.58 -2.82
CA THR A 595 4.10 -49.23 -1.49
C THR A 595 4.83 -50.41 -0.86
N ARG A 596 6.11 -50.24 -0.53
CA ARG A 596 6.83 -51.14 0.40
C ARG A 596 7.79 -50.33 1.26
N ASP A 597 7.61 -50.50 2.58
CA ASP A 597 8.44 -50.07 3.70
C ASP A 597 8.50 -48.55 4.00
N ASN A 598 7.43 -48.06 4.65
CA ASN A 598 7.40 -46.72 5.26
C ASN A 598 8.00 -46.78 6.69
N PRO A 599 9.03 -45.99 7.01
CA PRO A 599 9.67 -45.98 8.33
C PRO A 599 8.86 -45.22 9.41
N PHE A 600 7.74 -44.63 9.05
CA PHE A 600 6.82 -43.97 9.96
C PHE A 600 5.85 -45.01 10.52
N ARG A 601 6.06 -45.42 11.77
CA ARG A 601 5.10 -46.22 12.54
C ARG A 601 3.77 -45.48 12.58
N ASP A 602 2.67 -46.16 12.29
CA ASP A 602 1.31 -45.67 12.51
C ASP A 602 1.15 -45.28 13.98
N VAL A 603 1.18 -43.97 14.26
CA VAL A 603 0.80 -43.42 15.56
C VAL A 603 -0.73 -43.33 15.53
N ASP A 604 -1.37 -44.35 16.10
CA ASP A 604 -2.83 -44.38 16.24
C ASP A 604 -3.22 -43.45 17.38
N ILE A 605 -3.88 -42.33 17.05
CA ILE A 605 -4.25 -41.28 18.00
C ILE A 605 -5.72 -41.42 18.37
N ASP A 606 -5.95 -41.50 19.67
CA ASP A 606 -7.29 -41.48 20.23
C ASP A 606 -7.79 -40.03 20.33
N ILE A 607 -8.57 -39.59 19.34
CA ILE A 607 -9.14 -38.24 19.26
C ILE A 607 -10.03 -37.93 20.47
N GLU A 608 -10.75 -38.92 21.00
CA GLU A 608 -11.57 -38.73 22.22
C GLU A 608 -10.70 -38.45 23.44
N LYS A 609 -9.52 -39.08 23.49
CA LYS A 609 -8.53 -38.78 24.51
C LYS A 609 -7.96 -37.38 24.35
N ALA A 610 -7.64 -36.93 23.14
CA ALA A 610 -7.20 -35.55 22.91
C ALA A 610 -8.27 -34.52 23.34
N ARG A 611 -9.54 -34.79 23.01
CA ARG A 611 -10.69 -34.00 23.42
C ARG A 611 -10.87 -33.95 24.94
N ASP A 612 -10.64 -35.06 25.63
CA ASP A 612 -10.68 -35.11 27.10
C ASP A 612 -9.56 -34.27 27.75
N TYR A 613 -8.38 -34.18 27.13
CA TYR A 613 -7.31 -33.29 27.58
C TYR A 613 -7.70 -31.82 27.36
N ALA A 614 -8.19 -31.48 26.16
CA ALA A 614 -8.64 -30.14 25.81
C ALA A 614 -9.80 -29.64 26.68
N ASN A 615 -10.69 -30.52 27.15
CA ASN A 615 -11.85 -30.12 27.96
C ASN A 615 -11.58 -30.05 29.48
N HIS A 616 -10.41 -30.48 29.95
CA HIS A 616 -10.10 -30.57 31.38
C HIS A 616 -8.79 -29.89 31.76
N PHE A 617 -8.78 -28.55 31.70
CA PHE A 617 -7.65 -27.74 32.12
C PHE A 617 -7.15 -28.09 33.53
N GLY A 618 -5.84 -28.32 33.67
CA GLY A 618 -5.18 -28.64 34.95
C GLY A 618 -5.42 -30.05 35.52
N LYS A 619 -6.24 -30.89 34.86
CA LYS A 619 -6.49 -32.28 35.31
C LYS A 619 -5.31 -33.21 35.01
N TYR A 620 -4.61 -32.96 33.90
CA TYR A 620 -3.50 -33.77 33.42
C TYR A 620 -2.15 -33.08 33.70
N PRO A 621 -1.07 -33.84 33.98
CA PRO A 621 0.25 -33.25 34.17
C PRO A 621 0.76 -32.66 32.86
N ILE A 622 1.51 -31.55 32.94
CA ILE A 622 2.05 -30.79 31.78
C ILE A 622 2.69 -31.71 30.73
N LYS A 623 3.50 -32.68 31.16
CA LYS A 623 4.18 -33.64 30.27
C LYS A 623 3.22 -34.51 29.46
N ASP A 624 2.05 -34.84 30.00
CA ASP A 624 1.06 -35.64 29.27
C ASP A 624 0.29 -34.78 28.27
N VAL A 625 0.02 -33.50 28.60
CA VAL A 625 -0.61 -32.52 27.70
C VAL A 625 0.32 -32.21 26.52
N GLU A 626 1.60 -31.97 26.81
CA GLU A 626 2.67 -31.75 25.82
C GLU A 626 2.80 -32.94 24.87
N LYS A 627 2.86 -34.16 25.43
CA LYS A 627 2.94 -35.37 24.62
C LYS A 627 1.69 -35.56 23.74
N MET A 628 0.50 -35.27 24.24
CA MET A 628 -0.73 -35.38 23.44
C MET A 628 -0.73 -34.38 22.27
N ARG A 629 -0.30 -33.14 22.50
CA ARG A 629 -0.13 -32.13 21.44
C ARG A 629 0.86 -32.63 20.38
N ASP A 630 2.01 -33.14 20.80
CA ASP A 630 3.06 -33.61 19.87
C ASP A 630 2.61 -34.82 19.06
N ASP A 631 1.92 -35.76 19.69
CA ASP A 631 1.30 -36.88 19.01
C ASP A 631 0.30 -36.34 17.96
N LEU A 632 -0.62 -35.44 18.34
CA LEU A 632 -1.62 -34.85 17.43
C LEU A 632 -0.98 -34.16 16.21
N HIS A 633 0.07 -33.38 16.46
CA HIS A 633 0.84 -32.70 15.41
C HIS A 633 1.49 -33.70 14.45
N ALA A 634 2.10 -34.77 14.98
CA ALA A 634 2.71 -35.82 14.18
C ALA A 634 1.67 -36.56 13.31
N HIS A 635 0.48 -36.86 13.86
CA HIS A 635 -0.61 -37.47 13.11
C HIS A 635 -1.14 -36.58 12.00
N ARG A 636 -1.31 -35.28 12.26
CA ARG A 636 -1.75 -34.30 11.26
C ARG A 636 -0.75 -34.15 10.12
N ILE A 637 0.55 -34.12 10.41
CA ILE A 637 1.59 -34.11 9.37
C ILE A 637 1.57 -35.42 8.57
N GLN A 638 1.45 -36.56 9.24
CA GLN A 638 1.38 -37.85 8.58
C GLN A 638 0.13 -37.96 7.68
N SER A 639 -1.02 -37.46 8.14
CA SER A 639 -2.26 -37.46 7.36
C SER A 639 -2.16 -36.57 6.14
N MET A 640 -1.50 -35.40 6.22
CA MET A 640 -1.23 -34.53 5.07
C MET A 640 -0.24 -35.14 4.05
N VAL A 641 0.74 -35.92 4.53
CA VAL A 641 1.77 -36.52 3.67
C VAL A 641 1.29 -37.82 3.01
N MET A 642 0.42 -38.59 3.69
CA MET A 642 -0.01 -39.92 3.26
C MET A 642 -1.38 -39.94 2.54
N THR A 643 -2.14 -38.84 2.52
CA THR A 643 -3.40 -38.81 1.76
C THR A 643 -3.13 -38.77 0.26
N GLU A 644 -3.14 -39.97 -0.35
CA GLU A 644 -3.63 -40.15 -1.73
C GLU A 644 -5.00 -39.44 -1.87
N PRO A 645 -5.37 -38.96 -3.08
CA PRO A 645 -6.43 -37.96 -3.32
C PRO A 645 -7.89 -38.45 -3.12
N PHE A 646 -8.14 -39.29 -2.12
CA PHE A 646 -9.47 -39.67 -1.65
C PHE A 646 -9.84 -38.93 -0.36
N PRO A 647 -11.13 -38.62 -0.16
CA PRO A 647 -11.57 -37.64 0.80
C PRO A 647 -11.64 -38.28 2.20
N THR A 648 -10.64 -38.06 3.03
CA THR A 648 -10.94 -37.89 4.46
C THR A 648 -11.74 -36.60 4.58
N ALA A 649 -12.86 -36.64 5.31
CA ALA A 649 -13.72 -35.49 5.47
C ALA A 649 -12.86 -34.32 6.01
N PRO A 650 -12.85 -33.15 5.36
CA PRO A 650 -12.03 -32.01 5.80
C PRO A 650 -12.27 -31.66 7.27
N GLU A 651 -13.46 -31.96 7.78
CA GLU A 651 -13.87 -31.85 9.19
C GLU A 651 -12.88 -32.52 10.17
N ALA A 652 -12.37 -33.72 9.88
CA ALA A 652 -11.46 -34.42 10.79
C ALA A 652 -10.09 -33.71 10.92
N ILE A 653 -9.59 -33.14 9.82
CA ILE A 653 -8.32 -32.38 9.81
C ILE A 653 -8.49 -31.06 10.56
N PHE A 654 -9.67 -30.43 10.46
CA PHE A 654 -9.99 -29.22 11.21
C PHE A 654 -10.15 -29.50 12.70
N GLU A 655 -10.79 -30.60 13.08
CA GLU A 655 -10.95 -31.01 14.48
C GLU A 655 -9.61 -31.30 15.15
N GLU A 656 -8.71 -32.03 14.48
CA GLU A 656 -7.35 -32.26 14.97
C GLU A 656 -6.62 -30.93 15.20
N LYS A 657 -6.69 -29.99 14.26
CA LYS A 657 -6.04 -28.69 14.43
C LYS A 657 -6.63 -27.88 15.61
N ALA A 658 -7.94 -27.90 15.78
CA ALA A 658 -8.60 -27.18 16.87
C ALA A 658 -8.17 -27.74 18.25
N LEU A 659 -8.05 -29.06 18.37
CA LEU A 659 -7.55 -29.72 19.58
C LEU A 659 -6.06 -29.41 19.82
N GLU A 660 -5.22 -29.36 18.77
CA GLU A 660 -3.81 -28.97 18.86
C GLU A 660 -3.66 -27.53 19.41
N ASP A 661 -4.45 -26.58 18.90
CA ASP A 661 -4.43 -25.17 19.30
C ASP A 661 -4.90 -25.00 20.77
N GLU A 662 -5.95 -25.71 21.19
CA GLU A 662 -6.44 -25.70 22.58
C GLU A 662 -5.41 -26.28 23.56
N LEU A 663 -4.80 -27.43 23.24
CA LEU A 663 -3.75 -28.01 24.07
C LEU A 663 -2.52 -27.10 24.21
N ASN A 664 -2.18 -26.37 23.15
CA ASN A 664 -1.12 -25.34 23.19
C ASN A 664 -1.48 -24.18 24.11
N LEU A 665 -2.73 -23.71 24.07
CA LEU A 665 -3.22 -22.67 24.99
C LEU A 665 -3.11 -23.16 26.44
N GLN A 666 -3.57 -24.37 26.74
CA GLN A 666 -3.49 -24.93 28.08
C GLN A 666 -2.05 -25.06 28.57
N LEU A 667 -1.12 -25.49 27.71
CA LEU A 667 0.30 -25.57 28.04
C LEU A 667 0.86 -24.20 28.39
N SER A 668 0.53 -23.16 27.63
CA SER A 668 0.99 -21.80 27.89
C SER A 668 0.49 -21.28 29.25
N LEU A 669 -0.79 -21.51 29.57
CA LEU A 669 -1.38 -21.10 30.84
C LEU A 669 -0.81 -21.89 32.03
N LEU A 670 -0.62 -23.21 31.88
CA LEU A 670 -0.02 -24.04 32.93
C LEU A 670 1.44 -23.69 33.20
N GLN A 671 2.20 -23.29 32.17
CA GLN A 671 3.59 -22.83 32.31
C GLN A 671 3.66 -21.43 32.93
N GLU A 672 2.71 -20.55 32.64
CA GLU A 672 2.61 -19.21 33.22
C GLU A 672 2.16 -19.23 34.70
N GLU A 673 1.22 -20.12 35.05
CA GLU A 673 0.66 -20.20 36.41
C GLU A 673 1.57 -20.98 37.39
N PHE A 674 2.41 -21.88 36.89
CA PHE A 674 3.35 -22.68 37.69
C PHE A 674 4.78 -22.63 37.13
N PRO A 675 5.45 -21.45 37.12
CA PRO A 675 6.86 -21.38 36.79
C PRO A 675 7.63 -22.22 37.82
N GLU A 676 8.27 -23.31 37.38
CA GLU A 676 9.21 -24.05 38.22
C GLU A 676 10.28 -23.04 38.68
N PRO A 677 10.39 -22.69 39.98
CA PRO A 677 10.66 -23.64 41.05
C PRO A 677 9.90 -23.34 42.38
N TYR A 678 8.81 -24.06 42.65
CA TYR A 678 8.15 -24.02 43.98
C TYR A 678 8.03 -25.37 44.69
N LEU A 679 8.65 -26.43 44.17
CA LEU A 679 8.67 -27.73 44.83
C LEU A 679 10.10 -28.09 45.26
N PHE A 680 10.34 -27.86 46.56
CA PHE A 680 11.49 -28.28 47.39
C PHE A 680 12.69 -27.33 47.49
N SER A 681 12.57 -26.30 48.34
CA SER A 681 13.70 -25.74 49.10
C SER A 681 13.18 -25.09 50.40
N GLN A 682 13.00 -25.92 51.44
CA GLN A 682 12.85 -25.44 52.82
C GLN A 682 14.21 -25.54 53.51
N THR A 683 14.90 -24.41 53.66
CA THR A 683 15.81 -24.17 54.79
C THR A 683 15.76 -22.70 55.14
N MET A 684 15.13 -22.41 56.29
CA MET A 684 15.15 -21.11 56.96
C MET A 684 16.55 -20.84 57.53
N GLU A 685 17.06 -19.62 57.33
CA GLU A 685 17.81 -18.90 58.38
C GLU A 685 17.60 -17.38 58.24
N PRO A 686 17.48 -16.63 59.35
CA PRO A 686 17.26 -15.19 59.35
C PRO A 686 18.53 -14.39 59.70
N ASP A 687 18.65 -13.16 59.19
CA ASP A 687 19.02 -11.93 59.91
C ASP A 687 19.73 -10.91 59.01
N GLY A 688 19.44 -9.61 59.23
CA GLY A 688 20.48 -8.57 59.12
C GLY A 688 20.22 -7.32 58.27
N ILE A 689 19.50 -6.36 58.85
CA ILE A 689 19.83 -4.92 58.99
C ILE A 689 20.19 -4.06 57.75
N ALA A 690 19.47 -2.94 57.65
CA ALA A 690 19.52 -1.87 56.66
C ALA A 690 20.79 -0.99 56.64
N GLU A 691 21.15 -0.48 55.45
CA GLU A 691 21.94 0.75 55.25
C GLU A 691 21.43 1.59 54.06
N LEU A 692 21.51 2.92 54.21
CA LEU A 692 21.08 4.00 53.30
C LEU A 692 21.91 4.08 52.00
N PRO A 693 21.35 4.56 50.87
CA PRO A 693 22.09 4.68 49.61
C PRO A 693 22.93 5.97 49.54
N HIS A 694 24.22 5.80 49.30
CA HIS A 694 25.16 6.81 48.81
C HIS A 694 25.05 6.90 47.28
N MET A 695 25.15 8.12 46.73
CA MET A 695 25.14 8.39 45.28
C MET A 695 26.13 7.50 44.52
N LYS A 696 25.60 6.75 43.55
CA LYS A 696 26.32 5.78 42.71
C LYS A 696 27.17 6.50 41.68
N GLU A 697 28.47 6.32 41.76
CA GLU A 697 29.44 6.72 40.75
C GLU A 697 29.34 5.71 39.57
N VAL A 698 29.12 6.21 38.35
CA VAL A 698 28.95 5.37 37.14
C VAL A 698 30.19 4.52 36.97
N THR A 699 30.01 3.20 37.07
CA THR A 699 31.14 2.27 37.04
C THR A 699 31.53 1.97 35.59
N PRO A 700 32.82 1.69 35.29
CA PRO A 700 33.28 1.31 33.96
C PRO A 700 32.55 0.10 33.35
N ALA A 701 31.88 -0.71 34.18
CA ALA A 701 31.06 -1.84 33.75
C ALA A 701 29.75 -1.40 33.06
N GLU A 702 29.09 -0.34 33.54
CA GLU A 702 27.86 0.19 32.91
C GLU A 702 28.16 0.78 31.53
N MET A 703 29.34 1.39 31.36
CA MET A 703 29.82 1.88 30.05
C MET A 703 30.08 0.74 29.06
N LYS A 704 30.61 -0.39 29.54
CA LYS A 704 30.87 -1.57 28.71
C LYS A 704 29.58 -2.28 28.29
N LEU A 705 28.58 -2.32 29.18
CA LEU A 705 27.25 -2.86 28.88
C LEU A 705 26.50 -2.01 27.85
N GLU A 706 26.66 -0.68 27.89
CA GLU A 706 26.09 0.20 26.87
C GLU A 706 26.77 0.02 25.50
N GLU A 707 28.07 -0.30 25.49
CA GLU A 707 28.82 -0.59 24.26
C GLU A 707 28.42 -1.97 23.68
N GLU A 708 28.27 -3.01 24.50
CA GLU A 708 27.78 -4.32 24.07
C GLU A 708 26.34 -4.26 23.55
N LYS A 709 25.45 -3.44 24.17
CA LYS A 709 24.10 -3.20 23.65
C LYS A 709 24.08 -2.50 22.29
N LYS A 710 25.01 -1.57 22.05
CA LYS A 710 25.15 -0.90 20.74
C LYS A 710 25.64 -1.88 19.66
N VAL A 711 26.51 -2.82 20.02
CA VAL A 711 27.00 -3.86 19.10
C VAL A 711 25.89 -4.85 18.77
N ALA A 712 25.14 -5.35 19.76
CA ALA A 712 24.00 -6.25 19.53
C ALA A 712 22.91 -5.60 18.65
N LEU A 713 22.62 -4.32 18.88
CA LEU A 713 21.66 -3.56 18.07
C LEU A 713 22.15 -3.34 16.63
N LEU A 714 23.46 -3.23 16.41
CA LEU A 714 24.05 -3.17 15.08
C LEU A 714 24.02 -4.53 14.36
N GLU A 715 24.13 -5.62 15.11
CA GLU A 715 24.05 -7.00 14.59
C GLU A 715 22.62 -7.37 14.19
N GLU A 716 21.62 -7.01 15.01
CA GLU A 716 20.19 -7.15 14.70
C GLU A 716 19.80 -6.28 13.48
N MET A 717 20.31 -5.05 13.40
CA MET A 717 20.11 -4.20 12.21
C MET A 717 20.78 -4.75 10.94
N ALA A 718 21.84 -5.55 11.07
CA ALA A 718 22.52 -6.20 9.96
C ALA A 718 21.77 -7.46 9.50
N GLU A 719 21.22 -8.25 10.42
CA GLU A 719 20.39 -9.43 10.12
C GLU A 719 19.06 -9.07 9.45
N GLU A 720 18.46 -7.92 9.80
CA GLU A 720 17.21 -7.45 9.19
C GLU A 720 17.37 -6.85 7.77
N GLY A 721 18.60 -6.78 7.23
CA GLY A 721 18.88 -6.17 5.92
C GLY A 721 18.64 -4.64 5.88
N VAL A 722 18.41 -4.01 7.03
CA VAL A 722 18.22 -2.55 7.17
C VAL A 722 19.55 -1.83 7.03
N LEU A 723 20.61 -2.36 7.66
CA LEU A 723 21.96 -1.84 7.49
C LEU A 723 22.42 -2.02 6.04
N GLU A 724 22.07 -3.13 5.38
CA GLU A 724 22.34 -3.36 3.96
C GLU A 724 21.55 -2.39 3.08
N SER A 725 20.30 -2.08 3.40
CA SER A 725 19.49 -1.11 2.63
C SER A 725 19.96 0.34 2.80
N LEU A 726 20.34 0.75 4.02
CA LEU A 726 20.95 2.04 4.31
C LEU A 726 22.36 2.15 3.72
N ALA A 727 23.14 1.06 3.76
CA ALA A 727 24.44 0.97 3.12
C ALA A 727 24.30 0.97 1.60
N ILE A 728 23.34 0.27 1.00
CA ILE A 728 23.07 0.29 -0.44
C ILE A 728 22.60 1.69 -0.86
N CYS A 729 21.70 2.35 -0.12
CA CYS A 729 21.30 3.72 -0.42
C CYS A 729 22.47 4.72 -0.25
N SER A 730 23.30 4.54 0.78
CA SER A 730 24.48 5.36 1.01
C SER A 730 25.61 5.09 0.02
N ILE A 731 25.79 3.84 -0.42
CA ILE A 731 26.76 3.39 -1.43
C ILE A 731 26.30 3.81 -2.82
N ILE A 732 25.01 3.70 -3.16
CA ILE A 732 24.45 4.27 -4.38
C ILE A 732 24.63 5.79 -4.35
N GLY A 733 24.32 6.45 -3.22
CA GLY A 733 24.65 7.86 -3.02
C GLY A 733 26.14 8.15 -3.26
N LEU A 734 27.03 7.46 -2.57
CA LEU A 734 28.50 7.63 -2.68
C LEU A 734 29.04 7.31 -4.07
N LEU A 735 28.52 6.30 -4.77
CA LEU A 735 28.89 5.94 -6.14
C LEU A 735 28.38 6.97 -7.14
N MET A 736 27.26 7.64 -6.84
CA MET A 736 26.76 8.74 -7.64
C MET A 736 27.52 10.05 -7.38
N PHE A 737 28.05 10.27 -6.17
CA PHE A 737 28.89 11.43 -5.83
C PHE A 737 30.38 11.24 -6.13
N GLY A 738 30.86 10.00 -6.20
CA GLY A 738 32.27 9.66 -6.42
C GLY A 738 32.89 10.29 -7.67
N PRO A 739 32.21 10.30 -8.83
CA PRO A 739 32.76 10.91 -10.05
C PRO A 739 32.77 12.44 -10.07
N GLN A 740 32.03 13.13 -9.18
CA GLN A 740 31.98 14.60 -9.14
C GLN A 740 32.83 15.22 -8.02
N LEU A 741 33.40 14.39 -7.14
CA LEU A 741 34.32 14.83 -6.08
C LEU A 741 35.81 14.74 -6.51
N PHE A 742 36.09 14.30 -7.74
CA PHE A 742 37.44 14.20 -8.32
C PHE A 742 37.64 15.08 -9.54
#